data_AF-A0A5C8ZY47-F1
#
_entry.id   AF-A0A5C8ZY47-F1
#
_cell.length_a   1.000
_cell.length_b   1.000
_cell.length_c   1.000
_cell.angle_alpha   90.00
_cell.angle_beta   90.00
_cell.angle_gamma   90.00
#
_symmetry.space_group_name_H-M   'P 1'
#
loop_
_entity.id
_entity.type
_entity.pdbx_description
1 polymer ?
#
loop_
_entity_poly.entity_id
_entity_poly.type
_entity_poly.pdbx_seq_one_letter_code
_entity_poly.pdbx_strand_id
1 'polypeptide(L)'
;MHRFNLTFDGDIQTGRDLDKVKRQFAEILGIEDESYLEDCFTGTPVVLRNNLDRKTAADLYHRLNLIGAITQLLSDDAGAEAEAEDAEQRRAQARLRARALERKLAGEQKAQAKARLARAQATPATGSTACPNLYALIPFRVTTALRERPTRARWLSRRYLAAAIAALALLVIAGIAGRILQPPPAPAGALAAAPLGGGGLALVLADRLLLHDRAGVGVQSLPLAGLGLASVEAVATGSASEELFLLAQTVASEEAPGSNRGLFRCHLPTLSCLPHGPQDTLPASFALHPYSGMMLQALPGTSVLRKLDAAGKVVAESDHTFRPHPTLLPRDGLLYTDSTEGPALSILRYENDALGRQLDEIFLMAPQALEAGYEQVHTFAANSSRWWVVLQHPDSKERGLYQFERRFGFERELPLPQGFVAEQVIVWGEKLLVLDPRRAGLLRFSAEGQAEAPLKSDLLQALITERSSALQRHVALTSALHALLWLAFIACAAMALLHRMRQQAFQPDSLRGADPVDHAASQASWVAKPPQREAQLRRLARLYLPASCLLLVLAVLLQVAPSTLAALILFLGGPSLALWLYLRSSTGHIAVLGDRLLLVDHRNVYHTARDARIFYRGWFLAIDDVLVYTGPRVLPSFVPAALQHNIVPLVEHGLRMGRWDLLARLVEGRHPLALAAGTVLASTLCAIAVVVAL
;
A
#
# COMPACT_ATOMS: atom_id res chain seq x y z
N MET A 1 -53.24 -28.03 41.64
CA MET A 1 -54.44 -27.69 42.44
C MET A 1 -54.17 -26.33 43.06
N HIS A 2 -54.94 -25.30 42.70
CA HIS A 2 -54.74 -23.96 43.25
C HIS A 2 -55.16 -23.93 44.72
N ARG A 3 -54.30 -23.35 45.55
CA ARG A 3 -54.55 -23.16 46.97
C ARG A 3 -54.86 -21.69 47.25
N PHE A 4 -55.74 -21.46 48.21
CA PHE A 4 -56.31 -20.15 48.47
C PHE A 4 -56.08 -19.74 49.93
N ASN A 5 -55.78 -18.47 50.14
CA ASN A 5 -55.71 -17.86 51.45
C ASN A 5 -56.98 -17.02 51.67
N LEU A 6 -57.63 -17.23 52.81
CA LEU A 6 -58.82 -16.49 53.23
C LEU A 6 -58.38 -15.38 54.19
N THR A 7 -58.46 -14.13 53.74
CA THR A 7 -58.18 -12.94 54.53
C THR A 7 -59.47 -12.28 54.97
N PHE A 8 -59.50 -11.77 56.20
CA PHE A 8 -60.61 -11.00 56.76
C PHE A 8 -60.11 -9.59 57.02
N ASP A 9 -60.81 -8.59 56.48
CA ASP A 9 -60.38 -7.19 56.53
C ASP A 9 -60.63 -6.53 57.90
N GLY A 10 -61.18 -7.27 58.86
CA GLY A 10 -61.52 -6.77 60.19
C GLY A 10 -62.83 -5.99 60.25
N ASP A 11 -63.53 -5.86 59.12
CA ASP A 11 -64.72 -5.04 58.96
C ASP A 11 -65.99 -5.87 58.71
N ILE A 12 -67.15 -5.35 59.14
CA ILE A 12 -68.45 -6.02 59.00
C ILE A 12 -69.37 -5.26 58.03
N GLN A 13 -70.29 -6.00 57.40
CA GLN A 13 -71.28 -5.43 56.50
C GLN A 13 -72.22 -4.46 57.25
N THR A 14 -72.44 -3.29 56.64
CA THR A 14 -73.25 -2.19 57.19
C THR A 14 -74.67 -2.66 57.57
N GLY A 15 -75.08 -2.41 58.82
CA GLY A 15 -76.42 -2.76 59.32
C GLY A 15 -76.53 -4.09 60.09
N ARG A 16 -75.41 -4.79 60.32
CA ARG A 16 -75.33 -5.98 61.19
C ARG A 16 -74.81 -5.62 62.59
N ASP A 17 -75.26 -6.37 63.60
CA ASP A 17 -74.88 -6.20 65.00
C ASP A 17 -73.49 -6.83 65.27
N LEU A 18 -72.50 -5.99 65.60
CA LEU A 18 -71.09 -6.35 65.77
C LEU A 18 -70.91 -7.51 66.77
N ASP A 19 -71.56 -7.45 67.92
CA ASP A 19 -71.38 -8.45 68.99
C ASP A 19 -71.99 -9.80 68.62
N LYS A 20 -72.98 -9.79 67.73
CA LYS A 20 -73.58 -11.00 67.18
C LYS A 20 -72.69 -11.62 66.09
N VAL A 21 -72.11 -10.79 65.22
CA VAL A 21 -71.15 -11.25 64.20
C VAL A 21 -69.90 -11.82 64.85
N LYS A 22 -69.32 -11.15 65.85
CA LYS A 22 -68.15 -11.65 66.59
C LYS A 22 -68.37 -13.04 67.18
N ARG A 23 -69.50 -13.27 67.84
CA ARG A 23 -69.85 -14.59 68.41
C ARG A 23 -70.00 -15.67 67.34
N GLN A 24 -70.72 -15.39 66.25
CA GLN A 24 -70.89 -16.36 65.16
C GLN A 24 -69.58 -16.60 64.39
N PHE A 25 -68.74 -15.57 64.27
CA PHE A 25 -67.43 -15.65 63.64
C PHE A 25 -66.47 -16.55 64.42
N ALA A 26 -66.43 -16.38 65.75
CA ALA A 26 -65.68 -17.25 66.65
C ALA A 26 -66.16 -18.71 66.57
N GLU A 27 -67.48 -18.93 66.50
CA GLU A 27 -68.06 -20.27 66.36
C GLU A 27 -67.69 -20.95 65.03
N ILE A 28 -67.77 -20.24 63.90
CA ILE A 28 -67.46 -20.81 62.58
C ILE A 28 -65.97 -21.14 62.44
N LEU A 29 -65.09 -20.35 63.04
CA LEU A 29 -63.64 -20.54 62.98
C LEU A 29 -63.09 -21.40 64.12
N GLY A 30 -63.89 -21.69 65.15
CA GLY A 30 -63.49 -22.44 66.34
C GLY A 30 -62.49 -21.69 67.22
N ILE A 31 -62.66 -20.37 67.37
CA ILE A 31 -61.78 -19.52 68.18
C ILE A 31 -62.34 -19.45 69.61
N GLU A 32 -61.62 -20.03 70.56
CA GLU A 32 -62.01 -20.03 72.00
C GLU A 32 -61.35 -18.88 72.78
N ASP A 33 -60.31 -18.23 72.23
CA ASP A 33 -59.60 -17.11 72.87
C ASP A 33 -60.23 -15.77 72.49
N GLU A 34 -60.82 -15.10 73.48
CA GLU A 34 -61.52 -13.82 73.33
C GLU A 34 -60.57 -12.68 72.96
N SER A 35 -59.29 -12.74 73.35
CA SER A 35 -58.31 -11.71 73.02
C SER A 35 -57.92 -11.72 71.54
N TYR A 36 -57.73 -12.92 70.97
CA TYR A 36 -57.43 -13.09 69.55
C TYR A 36 -58.62 -12.70 68.66
N LEU A 37 -59.84 -12.91 69.15
CA LEU A 37 -61.05 -12.48 68.45
C LEU A 37 -61.11 -10.95 68.34
N GLU A 38 -60.81 -10.21 69.41
CA GLU A 38 -60.80 -8.74 69.36
C GLU A 38 -59.75 -8.19 68.39
N ASP A 39 -58.55 -8.78 68.36
CA ASP A 39 -57.48 -8.38 67.45
C ASP A 39 -57.88 -8.54 65.96
N CYS A 40 -58.71 -9.54 65.65
CA CYS A 40 -59.20 -9.76 64.29
C CYS A 40 -60.14 -8.65 63.79
N PHE A 41 -60.80 -7.89 64.68
CA PHE A 41 -61.76 -6.83 64.32
C PHE A 41 -61.18 -5.41 64.48
N THR A 42 -59.85 -5.29 64.39
CA THR A 42 -59.13 -4.01 64.49
C THR A 42 -59.08 -3.21 63.18
N GLY A 43 -59.67 -3.74 62.10
CA GLY A 43 -59.68 -3.12 60.77
C GLY A 43 -58.40 -3.32 59.95
N THR A 44 -57.44 -4.11 60.45
CA THR A 44 -56.28 -4.56 59.67
C THR A 44 -56.55 -5.94 59.07
N PRO A 45 -56.20 -6.19 57.80
CA PRO A 45 -56.48 -7.48 57.16
C PRO A 45 -55.65 -8.61 57.80
N VAL A 46 -56.35 -9.60 58.37
CA VAL A 46 -55.77 -10.78 59.02
C VAL A 46 -56.01 -12.01 58.16
N VAL A 47 -54.97 -12.81 57.91
CA VAL A 47 -55.11 -14.11 57.24
C VAL A 47 -55.72 -15.11 58.22
N LEU A 48 -56.97 -15.49 58.02
CA LEU A 48 -57.68 -16.41 58.91
C LEU A 48 -57.20 -17.86 58.72
N ARG A 49 -57.06 -18.28 57.47
CA ARG A 49 -56.53 -19.59 57.08
C ARG A 49 -55.83 -19.51 55.75
N ASN A 50 -54.66 -20.11 55.68
CA ASN A 50 -53.88 -20.24 54.46
C ASN A 50 -54.00 -21.65 53.86
N ASN A 51 -53.63 -21.78 52.58
CA ASN A 51 -53.43 -23.07 51.91
C ASN A 51 -54.70 -23.93 51.77
N LEU A 52 -55.88 -23.31 51.68
CA LEU A 52 -57.16 -24.01 51.61
C LEU A 52 -57.43 -24.57 50.20
N ASP A 53 -57.96 -25.79 50.17
CA ASP A 53 -58.53 -26.36 48.94
C ASP A 53 -59.77 -25.57 48.50
N ARG A 54 -59.96 -25.43 47.18
CA ARG A 54 -61.02 -24.60 46.57
C ARG A 54 -62.42 -24.81 47.18
N LYS A 55 -62.81 -26.05 47.45
CA LYS A 55 -64.15 -26.38 48.01
C LYS A 55 -64.29 -25.87 49.44
N THR A 56 -63.25 -26.05 50.26
CA THR A 56 -63.22 -25.62 51.66
C THR A 56 -63.12 -24.11 51.77
N ALA A 57 -62.31 -23.48 50.92
CA ALA A 57 -62.16 -22.03 50.84
C ALA A 57 -63.50 -21.35 50.47
N ALA A 58 -64.21 -21.89 49.48
CA ALA A 58 -65.51 -21.35 49.06
C ALA A 58 -66.61 -21.54 50.13
N ASP A 59 -66.65 -22.69 50.82
CA ASP A 59 -67.63 -22.94 51.89
C ASP A 59 -67.40 -21.98 53.08
N LEU A 60 -66.15 -21.81 53.52
CA LEU A 60 -65.82 -20.86 54.59
C LEU A 60 -66.08 -19.41 54.21
N TYR A 61 -65.68 -18.99 53.00
CA TYR A 61 -65.97 -17.66 52.47
C TYR A 61 -67.48 -17.36 52.46
N HIS A 62 -68.29 -18.33 52.03
CA HIS A 62 -69.74 -18.17 52.00
C HIS A 62 -70.33 -18.06 53.40
N ARG A 63 -69.93 -18.93 54.34
CA ARG A 63 -70.44 -18.92 55.72
C ARG A 63 -70.10 -17.62 56.46
N LEU A 64 -68.87 -17.11 56.28
CA LEU A 64 -68.44 -15.86 56.89
C LEU A 64 -69.14 -14.63 56.29
N ASN A 65 -69.37 -14.61 54.98
CA ASN A 65 -70.17 -13.55 54.36
C ASN A 65 -71.65 -13.58 54.79
N LEU A 66 -72.24 -14.75 55.05
CA LEU A 66 -73.63 -14.88 55.51
C LEU A 66 -73.86 -14.24 56.88
N ILE A 67 -72.87 -14.33 57.77
CA ILE A 67 -72.92 -13.67 59.08
C ILE A 67 -72.53 -12.20 59.00
N GLY A 68 -72.07 -11.72 57.84
CA GLY A 68 -71.75 -10.31 57.58
C GLY A 68 -70.28 -9.94 57.76
N ALA A 69 -69.35 -10.89 57.82
CA ALA A 69 -67.92 -10.62 57.86
C ALA A 69 -67.36 -10.43 56.44
N ILE A 70 -66.67 -9.30 56.17
CA ILE A 70 -66.08 -9.00 54.86
C ILE A 70 -64.76 -9.75 54.71
N THR A 71 -64.78 -10.83 53.92
CA THR A 71 -63.59 -11.65 53.64
C THR A 71 -63.19 -11.55 52.18
N GLN A 72 -61.92 -11.81 51.89
CA GLN A 72 -61.35 -11.89 50.54
C GLN A 72 -60.64 -13.22 50.34
N LEU A 73 -60.70 -13.76 49.12
CA LEU A 73 -60.03 -15.00 48.75
C LEU A 73 -58.89 -14.69 47.76
N LEU A 74 -57.63 -14.85 48.19
CA LEU A 74 -56.44 -14.59 47.36
C LEU A 74 -55.79 -15.91 46.94
N SER A 75 -55.45 -16.05 45.65
CA SER A 75 -54.68 -17.19 45.12
C SER A 75 -53.18 -16.92 45.17
N ASP A 76 -52.38 -17.87 45.67
CA ASP A 76 -50.93 -17.71 45.91
C ASP A 76 -50.10 -17.29 44.66
N ASP A 77 -50.60 -17.54 43.44
CA ASP A 77 -49.86 -17.23 42.20
C ASP A 77 -49.80 -15.71 41.88
N ALA A 78 -50.59 -14.84 42.52
CA ALA A 78 -50.62 -13.40 42.24
C ALA A 78 -49.71 -12.54 43.15
N GLY A 79 -49.21 -13.09 44.27
CA GLY A 79 -48.36 -12.35 45.21
C GLY A 79 -46.88 -12.28 44.80
N ALA A 80 -46.40 -13.27 44.04
CA ALA A 80 -44.99 -13.39 43.69
C ALA A 80 -44.52 -12.41 42.60
N GLU A 81 -45.41 -11.92 41.74
CA GLU A 81 -45.07 -11.01 40.63
C GLU A 81 -44.94 -9.54 41.10
N ALA A 82 -45.66 -9.13 42.15
CA ALA A 82 -45.60 -7.76 42.68
C ALA A 82 -44.32 -7.46 43.48
N GLU A 83 -43.73 -8.45 44.16
CA GLU A 83 -42.49 -8.26 44.94
C GLU A 83 -41.23 -8.18 44.04
N ALA A 84 -41.29 -8.75 42.83
CA ALA A 84 -40.16 -8.78 41.90
C ALA A 84 -39.88 -7.40 41.27
N GLU A 85 -40.93 -6.65 40.88
CA GLU A 85 -40.78 -5.32 40.28
C GLU A 85 -40.27 -4.28 41.28
N ASP A 86 -40.70 -4.39 42.54
CA ASP A 86 -40.35 -3.46 43.61
C ASP A 86 -38.87 -3.58 44.05
N ALA A 87 -38.32 -4.80 43.97
CA ALA A 87 -36.91 -5.08 44.21
C ALA A 87 -36.00 -4.52 43.10
N GLU A 88 -36.47 -4.48 41.86
CA GLU A 88 -35.71 -3.97 40.72
C GLU A 88 -35.59 -2.44 40.75
N GLN A 89 -36.67 -1.75 41.13
CA GLN A 89 -36.67 -0.28 41.26
C GLN A 89 -35.73 0.21 42.37
N ARG A 90 -35.64 -0.50 43.50
CA ARG A 90 -34.72 -0.16 44.59
C ARG A 90 -33.25 -0.31 44.18
N ARG A 91 -32.93 -1.34 43.38
CA ARG A 91 -31.57 -1.55 42.84
C ARG A 91 -31.19 -0.47 41.83
N ALA A 92 -32.13 0.00 41.02
CA ALA A 92 -31.90 1.10 40.08
C ALA A 92 -31.62 2.43 40.81
N GLN A 93 -32.38 2.76 41.85
CA GLN A 93 -32.14 3.97 42.66
C GLN A 93 -30.79 3.95 43.41
N ALA A 94 -30.38 2.79 43.92
CA ALA A 94 -29.08 2.65 44.59
C ALA A 94 -27.91 2.93 43.64
N ARG A 95 -27.99 2.48 42.38
CA ARG A 95 -26.96 2.74 41.35
C ARG A 95 -26.83 4.22 41.00
N LEU A 96 -27.95 4.95 40.93
CA LEU A 96 -27.94 6.39 40.67
C LEU A 96 -27.32 7.18 41.82
N ARG A 97 -27.63 6.81 43.07
CA ARG A 97 -27.04 7.44 44.27
C ARG A 97 -25.53 7.19 44.34
N ALA A 98 -25.07 5.98 44.05
CA ALA A 98 -23.64 5.65 44.02
C ALA A 98 -22.87 6.52 42.99
N ARG A 99 -23.40 6.66 41.76
CA ARG A 99 -22.79 7.52 40.73
C ARG A 99 -22.79 9.00 41.10
N ALA A 100 -23.81 9.48 41.80
CA ALA A 100 -23.86 10.86 42.28
C ALA A 100 -22.81 11.11 43.38
N LEU A 101 -22.59 10.13 44.26
CA LEU A 101 -21.61 10.20 45.34
C LEU A 101 -20.17 10.16 44.79
N GLU A 102 -19.90 9.30 43.81
CA GLU A 102 -18.61 9.28 43.08
C GLU A 102 -18.32 10.61 42.40
N ARG A 103 -19.31 11.24 41.78
CA ARG A 103 -19.15 12.57 41.15
C ARG A 103 -18.85 13.66 42.19
N LYS A 104 -19.48 13.61 43.36
CA LYS A 104 -19.17 14.54 44.46
C LYS A 104 -17.76 14.32 45.02
N LEU A 105 -17.38 13.07 45.30
CA LEU A 105 -16.04 12.71 45.77
C LEU A 105 -14.95 13.10 44.76
N ALA A 106 -15.17 12.85 43.47
CA ALA A 106 -14.23 13.26 42.42
C ALA A 106 -14.14 14.80 42.29
N GLY A 107 -15.25 15.50 42.50
CA GLY A 107 -15.29 16.96 42.55
C GLY A 107 -14.53 17.53 43.74
N GLU A 108 -14.72 16.96 44.93
CA GLU A 108 -14.03 17.34 46.17
C GLU A 108 -12.54 17.01 46.12
N GLN A 109 -12.16 15.84 45.57
CA GLN A 109 -10.76 15.50 45.36
C GLN A 109 -10.08 16.44 44.35
N LYS A 110 -10.78 16.83 43.27
CA LYS A 110 -10.28 17.87 42.34
C LYS A 110 -10.16 19.24 43.03
N ALA A 111 -11.11 19.62 43.88
CA ALA A 111 -11.07 20.86 44.63
C ALA A 111 -9.92 20.87 45.66
N GLN A 112 -9.70 19.76 46.38
CA GLN A 112 -8.58 19.58 47.31
C GLN A 112 -7.23 19.54 46.58
N ALA A 113 -7.14 18.90 45.41
CA ALA A 113 -5.94 18.93 44.59
C ALA A 113 -5.62 20.33 44.07
N LYS A 114 -6.64 21.09 43.65
CA LYS A 114 -6.51 22.49 43.23
C LYS A 114 -6.15 23.42 44.40
N ALA A 115 -6.70 23.17 45.59
CA ALA A 115 -6.35 23.89 46.81
C ALA A 115 -4.92 23.56 47.28
N ARG A 116 -4.46 22.29 47.16
CA ARG A 116 -3.06 21.90 47.40
C ARG A 116 -2.10 22.57 46.41
N LEU A 117 -2.46 22.62 45.14
CA LEU A 117 -1.69 23.34 44.11
C LEU A 117 -1.63 24.85 44.39
N ALA A 118 -2.73 25.46 44.84
CA ALA A 118 -2.77 26.86 45.24
C ALA A 118 -1.95 27.13 46.51
N ARG A 119 -1.97 26.22 47.51
CA ARG A 119 -1.14 26.32 48.73
C ARG A 119 0.35 26.12 48.42
N ALA A 120 0.69 25.25 47.47
CA ALA A 120 2.05 25.07 46.98
C ALA A 120 2.56 26.28 46.17
N GLN A 121 1.66 27.05 45.54
CA GLN A 121 1.99 28.29 44.84
C GLN A 121 2.04 29.53 45.75
N ALA A 122 1.38 29.49 46.91
CA ALA A 122 1.31 30.60 47.87
C ALA A 122 2.42 30.59 48.93
N THR A 123 3.33 29.61 48.92
CA THR A 123 4.54 29.65 49.75
C THR A 123 5.62 30.38 48.95
N PRO A 124 6.12 31.55 49.38
CA PRO A 124 7.21 32.21 48.67
C PRO A 124 8.45 31.33 48.85
N ALA A 125 8.85 30.66 47.77
CA ALA A 125 10.13 29.94 47.70
C ALA A 125 11.27 30.96 47.67
N THR A 126 11.66 31.46 48.84
CA THR A 126 12.98 32.07 49.07
C THR A 126 14.04 30.96 49.18
N GLY A 127 14.17 30.14 48.14
CA GLY A 127 15.17 29.07 48.05
C GLY A 127 15.71 28.99 46.62
N SER A 128 17.00 29.26 46.44
CA SER A 128 17.65 29.39 45.14
C SER A 128 17.41 28.17 44.23
N THR A 129 17.02 28.41 42.97
CA THR A 129 16.89 27.40 41.89
C THR A 129 18.24 26.79 41.45
N ALA A 130 19.33 27.12 42.15
CA ALA A 130 20.68 26.66 41.85
C ALA A 130 20.98 25.27 42.43
N CYS A 131 20.47 24.96 43.64
CA CYS A 131 20.76 23.72 44.35
C CYS A 131 19.74 22.61 44.00
N PRO A 132 20.17 21.40 43.57
CA PRO A 132 19.29 20.26 43.41
C PRO A 132 18.78 19.73 44.77
N ASN A 133 17.69 18.97 44.76
CA ASN A 133 17.29 18.21 45.94
C ASN A 133 18.34 17.14 46.25
N LEU A 134 19.13 17.35 47.30
CA LEU A 134 20.25 16.49 47.69
C LEU A 134 19.81 15.04 47.98
N TYR A 135 18.62 14.85 48.54
CA TYR A 135 18.06 13.52 48.83
C TYR A 135 17.61 12.75 47.58
N ALA A 136 17.45 13.44 46.44
CA ALA A 136 17.10 12.81 45.16
C ALA A 136 18.33 12.43 44.33
N LEU A 137 19.54 12.73 44.82
CA LEU A 137 20.79 12.48 44.12
C LEU A 137 21.25 11.03 44.30
N ILE A 138 21.71 10.41 43.21
CA ILE A 138 22.19 9.02 43.20
C ILE A 138 23.71 9.04 42.97
N PRO A 139 24.54 8.43 43.84
CA PRO A 139 25.98 8.39 43.61
C PRO A 139 26.31 7.53 42.39
N PHE A 140 27.30 7.96 41.60
CA PHE A 140 27.85 7.11 40.55
C PHE A 140 28.52 5.87 41.17
N ARG A 141 28.00 4.67 40.88
CA ARG A 141 28.53 3.39 41.39
C ARG A 141 29.09 2.58 40.24
N VAL A 142 30.32 2.08 40.40
CA VAL A 142 30.94 1.17 39.44
C VAL A 142 30.37 -0.23 39.63
N THR A 143 29.55 -0.68 38.69
CA THR A 143 28.94 -2.01 38.66
C THR A 143 29.72 -2.96 37.74
N THR A 144 29.51 -4.27 37.87
CA THR A 144 30.06 -5.28 36.95
C THR A 144 29.62 -5.02 35.50
N ALA A 145 28.36 -4.61 35.32
CA ALA A 145 27.81 -4.22 34.02
C ALA A 145 28.57 -3.04 33.36
N LEU A 146 29.09 -2.09 34.15
CA LEU A 146 29.90 -0.98 33.64
C LEU A 146 31.30 -1.46 33.19
N ARG A 147 31.90 -2.41 33.92
CA ARG A 147 33.22 -2.99 33.59
C ARG A 147 33.20 -3.89 32.35
N GLU A 148 32.13 -4.65 32.14
CA GLU A 148 31.95 -5.54 30.97
C GLU A 148 31.38 -4.84 29.73
N ARG A 149 31.00 -3.56 29.84
CA ARG A 149 30.43 -2.78 28.72
C ARG A 149 31.30 -2.82 27.44
N PRO A 150 32.63 -2.61 27.46
CA PRO A 150 33.43 -2.58 26.23
C PRO A 150 33.54 -3.94 25.53
N THR A 151 33.56 -5.06 26.27
CA THR A 151 33.60 -6.41 25.68
C THR A 151 32.24 -6.76 25.06
N ARG A 152 31.14 -6.42 25.74
CA ARG A 152 29.79 -6.57 25.19
C ARG A 152 29.58 -5.71 23.93
N ALA A 153 30.09 -4.48 23.93
CA ALA A 153 30.02 -3.60 22.76
C ALA A 153 30.79 -4.15 21.55
N ARG A 154 31.98 -4.73 21.75
CA ARG A 154 32.75 -5.43 20.69
C ARG A 154 31.94 -6.52 20.03
N TRP A 155 31.35 -7.39 20.84
CA TRP A 155 30.56 -8.52 20.36
C TRP A 155 29.32 -8.06 19.60
N LEU A 156 28.57 -7.09 20.14
CA LEU A 156 27.40 -6.52 19.45
C LEU A 156 27.79 -5.82 18.13
N SER A 157 28.89 -5.06 18.10
CA SER A 157 29.36 -4.40 16.88
C SER A 157 29.62 -5.39 15.75
N ARG A 158 30.27 -6.53 16.05
CA ARG A 158 30.51 -7.61 15.07
C ARG A 158 29.21 -8.24 14.58
N ARG A 159 28.24 -8.50 15.46
CA ARG A 159 26.94 -9.06 15.06
C ARG A 159 26.14 -8.12 14.15
N TYR A 160 26.08 -6.83 14.49
CA TYR A 160 25.40 -5.84 13.65
C TYR A 160 26.11 -5.61 12.32
N LEU A 161 27.44 -5.67 12.29
CA LEU A 161 28.19 -5.59 11.03
C LEU A 161 27.88 -6.80 10.13
N ALA A 162 27.88 -8.01 10.69
CA ALA A 162 27.49 -9.22 9.95
C ALA A 162 26.05 -9.13 9.43
N ALA A 163 25.12 -8.62 10.24
CA ALA A 163 23.72 -8.40 9.83
C ALA A 163 23.60 -7.35 8.71
N ALA A 164 24.40 -6.28 8.74
CA ALA A 164 24.43 -5.29 7.67
C ALA A 164 24.95 -5.91 6.35
N ILE A 165 26.02 -6.71 6.41
CA ILE A 165 26.55 -7.42 5.23
C ILE A 165 25.49 -8.39 4.67
N ALA A 166 24.79 -9.13 5.54
CA ALA A 166 23.72 -10.03 5.13
C ALA A 166 22.54 -9.29 4.46
N ALA A 167 22.13 -8.13 5.00
CA ALA A 167 21.09 -7.30 4.41
C ALA A 167 21.49 -6.78 3.02
N LEU A 168 22.76 -6.38 2.85
CA LEU A 168 23.29 -5.95 1.55
C LEU A 168 23.33 -7.10 0.53
N ALA A 169 23.74 -8.30 0.95
CA ALA A 169 23.73 -9.48 0.10
C ALA A 169 22.29 -9.84 -0.35
N LEU A 170 21.33 -9.82 0.58
CA LEU A 170 19.92 -10.04 0.28
C LEU A 170 19.36 -8.99 -0.69
N LEU A 171 19.82 -7.73 -0.60
CA LEU A 171 19.42 -6.67 -1.52
C LEU A 171 19.87 -6.96 -2.95
N VAL A 172 21.12 -7.41 -3.14
CA VAL A 172 21.63 -7.80 -4.47
C VAL A 172 20.87 -9.00 -5.02
N ILE A 173 20.62 -10.02 -4.17
CA ILE A 173 19.85 -11.21 -4.56
C ILE A 173 18.42 -10.83 -4.96
N ALA A 174 17.75 -9.97 -4.18
CA ALA A 174 16.41 -9.49 -4.47
C ALA A 174 16.35 -8.70 -5.79
N GLY A 175 17.38 -7.89 -6.09
CA GLY A 175 17.48 -7.16 -7.35
C GLY A 175 17.63 -8.08 -8.56
N ILE A 176 18.46 -9.12 -8.45
CA ILE A 176 18.65 -10.11 -9.52
C ILE A 176 17.38 -10.94 -9.71
N ALA A 177 16.84 -11.49 -8.61
CA ALA A 177 15.61 -12.28 -8.63
C ALA A 177 14.41 -11.47 -9.16
N GLY A 178 14.31 -10.20 -8.79
CA GLY A 178 13.27 -9.28 -9.28
C GLY A 178 13.32 -9.05 -10.79
N ARG A 179 14.50 -9.09 -11.41
CA ARG A 179 14.63 -9.02 -12.88
C ARG A 179 14.27 -10.33 -13.57
N ILE A 180 14.67 -11.47 -12.99
CA ILE A 180 14.36 -12.79 -13.54
C ILE A 180 12.86 -13.10 -13.46
N LEU A 181 12.21 -12.71 -12.36
CA LEU A 181 10.78 -12.94 -12.10
C LEU A 181 9.88 -11.83 -12.66
N GLN A 182 10.41 -10.91 -13.47
CA GLN A 182 9.63 -9.81 -14.01
C GLN A 182 8.54 -10.35 -14.95
N PRO A 183 7.26 -9.97 -14.76
CA PRO A 183 6.20 -10.39 -15.67
C PRO A 183 6.43 -9.81 -17.08
N PRO A 184 5.93 -10.48 -18.13
CA PRO A 184 6.08 -10.01 -19.50
C PRO A 184 5.42 -8.63 -19.68
N PRO A 185 6.02 -7.74 -20.49
CA PRO A 185 5.44 -6.42 -20.73
C PRO A 185 4.08 -6.53 -21.44
N ALA A 186 3.26 -5.50 -21.23
CA ALA A 186 2.00 -5.35 -21.96
C ALA A 186 2.31 -5.15 -23.47
N PRO A 187 1.59 -5.84 -24.37
CA PRO A 187 1.75 -5.62 -25.80
C PRO A 187 1.28 -4.21 -26.19
N ALA A 188 1.99 -3.56 -27.11
CA ALA A 188 1.61 -2.23 -27.60
C ALA A 188 0.44 -2.29 -28.60
N GLY A 189 0.42 -3.30 -29.46
CA GLY A 189 -0.56 -3.51 -30.53
C GLY A 189 -0.43 -4.91 -31.14
N ALA A 190 -1.28 -5.20 -32.13
CA ALA A 190 -1.18 -6.42 -32.92
C ALA A 190 -0.03 -6.29 -33.94
N LEU A 191 0.76 -7.35 -34.11
CA LEU A 191 1.88 -7.39 -35.07
C LEU A 191 1.42 -7.61 -36.50
N ALA A 192 0.39 -8.44 -36.66
CA ALA A 192 -0.24 -8.72 -37.94
C ALA A 192 -1.73 -9.04 -37.70
N ALA A 193 -2.53 -8.98 -38.75
CA ALA A 193 -3.91 -9.40 -38.71
C ALA A 193 -4.35 -10.04 -40.03
N ALA A 194 -5.38 -10.89 -39.95
CA ALA A 194 -5.95 -11.54 -41.13
C ALA A 194 -7.46 -11.79 -40.96
N PRO A 195 -8.25 -11.65 -42.03
CA PRO A 195 -9.69 -11.89 -41.99
C PRO A 195 -10.00 -13.39 -42.03
N LEU A 196 -10.71 -13.91 -41.04
CA LEU A 196 -11.10 -15.32 -40.92
C LEU A 196 -12.31 -15.63 -41.80
N GLY A 197 -12.44 -16.90 -42.21
CA GLY A 197 -13.64 -17.35 -42.92
C GLY A 197 -14.90 -17.18 -42.05
N GLY A 198 -16.02 -16.82 -42.68
CA GLY A 198 -17.24 -16.42 -41.97
C GLY A 198 -17.24 -14.96 -41.47
N GLY A 199 -16.21 -14.18 -41.81
CA GLY A 199 -16.13 -12.75 -41.53
C GLY A 199 -15.49 -12.40 -40.19
N GLY A 200 -14.86 -13.35 -39.50
CA GLY A 200 -14.09 -13.06 -38.27
C GLY A 200 -12.77 -12.34 -38.54
N LEU A 201 -12.03 -12.04 -37.48
CA LEU A 201 -10.72 -11.40 -37.55
C LEU A 201 -9.72 -12.05 -36.57
N ALA A 202 -8.57 -12.45 -37.08
CA ALA A 202 -7.44 -12.87 -36.25
C ALA A 202 -6.45 -11.71 -36.08
N LEU A 203 -6.11 -11.39 -34.83
CA LEU A 203 -5.01 -10.49 -34.48
C LEU A 203 -3.86 -11.31 -33.90
N VAL A 204 -2.67 -11.11 -34.44
CA VAL A 204 -1.44 -11.79 -34.01
C VAL A 204 -0.68 -10.90 -33.04
N LEU A 205 -0.31 -11.47 -31.91
CA LEU A 205 0.61 -10.89 -30.93
C LEU A 205 1.90 -11.71 -30.89
N ALA A 206 2.90 -11.23 -30.16
CA ALA A 206 4.18 -11.91 -30.03
C ALA A 206 4.06 -13.35 -29.47
N ASP A 207 3.14 -13.58 -28.54
CA ASP A 207 2.98 -14.87 -27.84
C ASP A 207 1.56 -15.47 -27.93
N ARG A 208 0.63 -14.78 -28.60
CA ARG A 208 -0.79 -15.15 -28.64
C ARG A 208 -1.45 -14.81 -29.97
N LEU A 209 -2.56 -15.50 -30.24
CA LEU A 209 -3.48 -15.21 -31.32
C LEU A 209 -4.86 -14.87 -30.73
N LEU A 210 -5.41 -13.71 -31.12
CA LEU A 210 -6.71 -13.24 -30.64
C LEU A 210 -7.74 -13.36 -31.76
N LEU A 211 -8.75 -14.18 -31.54
CA LEU A 211 -9.84 -14.43 -32.49
C LEU A 211 -11.04 -13.54 -32.16
N HIS A 212 -11.57 -12.89 -33.17
CA HIS A 212 -12.76 -12.03 -33.09
C HIS A 212 -13.81 -12.51 -34.08
N ASP A 213 -15.07 -12.27 -33.73
CA ASP A 213 -16.20 -12.51 -34.62
C ASP A 213 -16.35 -11.41 -35.68
N ARG A 214 -17.42 -11.50 -36.49
CA ARG A 214 -17.77 -10.51 -37.52
C ARG A 214 -18.11 -9.11 -37.01
N ALA A 215 -18.45 -8.96 -35.74
CA ALA A 215 -18.71 -7.67 -35.12
C ALA A 215 -17.42 -7.07 -34.54
N GLY A 216 -16.33 -7.84 -34.50
CA GLY A 216 -15.07 -7.46 -33.89
C GLY A 216 -15.05 -7.70 -32.37
N VAL A 217 -15.98 -8.52 -31.86
CA VAL A 217 -16.04 -8.94 -30.47
C VAL A 217 -15.11 -10.13 -30.29
N GLY A 218 -14.30 -10.10 -29.24
CA GLY A 218 -13.41 -11.18 -28.86
C GLY A 218 -14.12 -12.49 -28.58
N VAL A 219 -13.71 -13.55 -29.26
CA VAL A 219 -14.23 -14.91 -29.08
C VAL A 219 -13.26 -15.74 -28.25
N GLN A 220 -11.97 -15.70 -28.60
CA GLN A 220 -10.97 -16.58 -28.00
C GLN A 220 -9.56 -15.97 -28.01
N SER A 221 -8.80 -16.21 -26.94
CA SER A 221 -7.37 -15.90 -26.85
C SER A 221 -6.58 -17.21 -26.78
N LEU A 222 -5.76 -17.46 -27.79
CA LEU A 222 -4.99 -18.69 -27.94
C LEU A 222 -3.49 -18.42 -27.72
N PRO A 223 -2.83 -19.07 -26.75
CA PRO A 223 -1.37 -18.98 -26.62
C PRO A 223 -0.69 -19.71 -27.77
N LEU A 224 0.31 -19.07 -28.40
CA LEU A 224 1.07 -19.68 -29.51
C LEU A 224 1.79 -20.96 -29.06
N ALA A 225 2.25 -21.00 -27.81
CA ALA A 225 2.86 -22.20 -27.23
C ALA A 225 1.90 -23.41 -27.23
N GLY A 226 0.59 -23.17 -27.11
CA GLY A 226 -0.43 -24.21 -27.21
C GLY A 226 -0.57 -24.79 -28.62
N LEU A 227 -0.07 -24.08 -29.64
CA LEU A 227 0.04 -24.51 -31.03
C LEU A 227 1.43 -25.06 -31.38
N GLY A 228 2.35 -25.15 -30.40
CA GLY A 228 3.76 -25.50 -30.63
C GLY A 228 4.60 -24.38 -31.26
N LEU A 229 4.10 -23.15 -31.28
CA LEU A 229 4.73 -21.99 -31.91
C LEU A 229 5.28 -21.01 -30.85
N ALA A 230 6.46 -20.45 -31.09
CA ALA A 230 7.11 -19.45 -30.26
C ALA A 230 6.76 -18.02 -30.68
N SER A 231 6.74 -17.76 -32.00
CA SER A 231 6.42 -16.44 -32.56
C SER A 231 5.83 -16.59 -33.97
N VAL A 232 5.06 -15.60 -34.41
CA VAL A 232 4.44 -15.55 -35.74
C VAL A 232 4.89 -14.26 -36.44
N GLU A 233 5.33 -14.39 -37.68
CA GLU A 233 5.81 -13.29 -38.51
C GLU A 233 4.78 -12.85 -39.54
N ALA A 234 4.06 -13.80 -40.14
CA ALA A 234 3.00 -13.52 -41.10
C ALA A 234 1.84 -14.49 -40.94
N VAL A 235 0.64 -14.01 -41.27
CA VAL A 235 -0.61 -14.74 -41.15
C VAL A 235 -1.46 -14.53 -42.41
N ALA A 236 -2.03 -15.61 -42.93
CA ALA A 236 -3.07 -15.54 -43.94
C ALA A 236 -4.11 -16.63 -43.71
N THR A 237 -5.30 -16.44 -44.26
CA THR A 237 -6.43 -17.34 -44.02
C THR A 237 -6.63 -18.33 -45.15
N GLY A 238 -6.97 -19.56 -44.78
CA GLY A 238 -7.26 -20.62 -45.73
C GLY A 238 -8.61 -20.40 -46.42
N SER A 239 -8.84 -21.18 -47.47
CA SER A 239 -10.14 -21.25 -48.14
C SER A 239 -11.23 -21.87 -47.24
N ALA A 240 -10.82 -22.70 -46.27
CA ALA A 240 -11.70 -23.22 -45.22
C ALA A 240 -11.71 -22.26 -44.02
N SER A 241 -12.89 -22.06 -43.42
CA SER A 241 -13.10 -21.06 -42.36
C SER A 241 -12.33 -21.29 -41.06
N GLU A 242 -11.80 -22.50 -40.88
CA GLU A 242 -11.16 -22.94 -39.64
C GLU A 242 -9.64 -23.13 -39.79
N GLU A 243 -9.09 -22.76 -40.95
CA GLU A 243 -7.68 -22.94 -41.27
C GLU A 243 -6.92 -21.62 -41.36
N LEU A 244 -5.77 -21.58 -40.71
CA LEU A 244 -4.86 -20.45 -40.69
C LEU A 244 -3.48 -20.88 -41.17
N PHE A 245 -2.88 -20.10 -42.05
CA PHE A 245 -1.51 -20.31 -42.50
C PHE A 245 -0.60 -19.31 -41.80
N LEU A 246 0.42 -19.83 -41.12
CA LEU A 246 1.32 -19.06 -40.27
C LEU A 246 2.76 -19.28 -40.72
N LEU A 247 3.47 -18.19 -41.00
CA LEU A 247 4.93 -18.20 -41.03
C LEU A 247 5.41 -17.92 -39.62
N ALA A 248 6.00 -18.92 -38.97
CA ALA A 248 6.22 -18.92 -37.53
C ALA A 248 7.53 -19.62 -37.15
N GLN A 249 7.98 -19.38 -35.93
CA GLN A 249 9.07 -20.13 -35.31
C GLN A 249 8.48 -21.13 -34.32
N THR A 250 8.97 -22.37 -34.29
CA THR A 250 8.52 -23.37 -33.32
C THR A 250 9.15 -23.14 -31.94
N VAL A 251 8.47 -23.61 -30.90
CA VAL A 251 9.08 -23.70 -29.56
C VAL A 251 10.18 -24.75 -29.60
N ALA A 252 11.35 -24.45 -29.03
CA ALA A 252 12.42 -25.43 -28.88
C ALA A 252 11.92 -26.60 -28.02
N SER A 253 12.04 -27.83 -28.52
CA SER A 253 11.65 -29.05 -27.80
C SER A 253 12.88 -29.86 -27.41
N GLU A 254 12.72 -30.80 -26.46
CA GLU A 254 13.81 -31.71 -26.07
C GLU A 254 14.29 -32.58 -27.25
N GLU A 255 13.41 -32.87 -28.21
CA GLU A 255 13.71 -33.67 -29.41
C GLU A 255 14.38 -32.84 -30.52
N ALA A 256 14.18 -31.52 -30.55
CA ALA A 256 14.79 -30.60 -31.50
C ALA A 256 15.23 -29.32 -30.76
N PRO A 257 16.48 -29.25 -30.29
CA PRO A 257 16.97 -28.17 -29.44
C PRO A 257 17.13 -26.80 -30.15
N GLY A 258 16.64 -26.67 -31.39
CA GLY A 258 16.61 -25.43 -32.17
C GLY A 258 15.17 -25.00 -32.49
N SER A 259 14.89 -23.70 -32.36
CA SER A 259 13.66 -23.10 -32.92
C SER A 259 13.78 -23.12 -34.45
N ASN A 260 12.93 -23.89 -35.10
CA ASN A 260 12.89 -23.93 -36.56
C ASN A 260 11.82 -22.95 -37.04
N ARG A 261 12.23 -22.01 -37.89
CA ARG A 261 11.30 -21.20 -38.66
C ARG A 261 10.65 -22.11 -39.70
N GLY A 262 9.36 -21.96 -39.92
CA GLY A 262 8.61 -22.81 -40.83
C GLY A 262 7.30 -22.17 -41.27
N LEU A 263 6.73 -22.71 -42.35
CA LEU A 263 5.38 -22.39 -42.79
C LEU A 263 4.44 -23.49 -42.31
N PHE A 264 3.41 -23.11 -41.56
CA PHE A 264 2.50 -24.03 -40.90
C PHE A 264 1.05 -23.79 -41.33
N ARG A 265 0.31 -24.89 -41.49
CA ARG A 265 -1.15 -24.90 -41.59
C ARG A 265 -1.72 -25.30 -40.24
N CYS A 266 -2.43 -24.37 -39.62
CA CYS A 266 -3.01 -24.52 -38.29
C CYS A 266 -4.53 -24.66 -38.37
N HIS A 267 -5.06 -25.70 -37.76
CA HIS A 267 -6.49 -25.94 -37.63
C HIS A 267 -6.96 -25.49 -36.24
N LEU A 268 -7.78 -24.44 -36.21
CA LEU A 268 -8.13 -23.75 -34.96
C LEU A 268 -8.93 -24.62 -33.96
N PRO A 269 -9.95 -25.40 -34.37
CA PRO A 269 -10.72 -26.24 -33.44
C PRO A 269 -9.89 -27.34 -32.77
N THR A 270 -8.90 -27.90 -33.46
CA THR A 270 -8.06 -29.00 -32.94
C THR A 270 -6.75 -28.50 -32.33
N LEU A 271 -6.47 -27.19 -32.42
CA LEU A 271 -5.24 -26.55 -31.95
C LEU A 271 -3.97 -27.25 -32.46
N SER A 272 -4.00 -27.72 -33.70
CA SER A 272 -2.90 -28.45 -34.33
C SER A 272 -2.33 -27.68 -35.50
N CYS A 273 -0.99 -27.57 -35.55
CA CYS A 273 -0.25 -26.96 -36.66
C CYS A 273 0.64 -28.01 -37.31
N LEU A 274 0.51 -28.16 -38.63
CA LEU A 274 1.33 -29.07 -39.44
C LEU A 274 2.17 -28.26 -40.44
N PRO A 275 3.41 -28.69 -40.76
CA PRO A 275 4.20 -28.05 -41.80
C PRO A 275 3.45 -28.04 -43.13
N HIS A 276 3.54 -26.93 -43.85
CA HIS A 276 2.91 -26.75 -45.15
C HIS A 276 3.92 -26.22 -46.17
N GLY A 277 4.08 -26.97 -47.26
CA GLY A 277 5.07 -26.64 -48.29
C GLY A 277 6.52 -26.89 -47.89
N PRO A 278 7.47 -26.55 -48.78
CA PRO A 278 8.90 -26.72 -48.54
C PRO A 278 9.37 -25.93 -47.31
N GLN A 279 10.03 -26.59 -46.36
CA GLN A 279 10.55 -25.94 -45.15
C GLN A 279 11.99 -25.45 -45.30
N ASP A 280 12.72 -25.97 -46.30
CA ASP A 280 14.11 -25.58 -46.58
C ASP A 280 14.23 -24.17 -47.16
N THR A 281 13.17 -23.70 -47.84
CA THR A 281 13.12 -22.41 -48.52
C THR A 281 11.81 -21.70 -48.19
N LEU A 282 11.85 -20.82 -47.18
CA LEU A 282 10.68 -20.14 -46.65
C LEU A 282 10.39 -18.82 -47.40
N PRO A 283 9.12 -18.48 -47.62
CA PRO A 283 8.74 -17.21 -48.24
C PRO A 283 8.98 -16.01 -47.33
N ALA A 284 9.22 -14.83 -47.92
CA ALA A 284 9.14 -13.57 -47.20
C ALA A 284 7.67 -13.11 -47.03
N SER A 285 6.84 -13.41 -48.03
CA SER A 285 5.40 -13.21 -47.99
C SER A 285 4.69 -14.25 -48.85
N PHE A 286 3.42 -14.48 -48.54
CA PHE A 286 2.60 -15.44 -49.25
C PHE A 286 1.15 -14.94 -49.29
N ALA A 287 0.43 -15.37 -50.31
CA ALA A 287 -0.99 -15.11 -50.44
C ALA A 287 -1.71 -16.39 -50.86
N LEU A 288 -2.91 -16.60 -50.30
CA LEU A 288 -3.77 -17.70 -50.69
C LEU A 288 -4.83 -17.21 -51.67
N HIS A 289 -5.13 -18.05 -52.66
CA HIS A 289 -6.26 -17.80 -53.52
C HIS A 289 -7.55 -18.20 -52.78
N PRO A 290 -8.55 -17.30 -52.67
CA PRO A 290 -9.71 -17.50 -51.80
C PRO A 290 -10.54 -18.74 -52.16
N TYR A 291 -10.63 -19.08 -53.44
CA TYR A 291 -11.47 -20.21 -53.91
C TYR A 291 -10.74 -21.54 -54.07
N SER A 292 -9.55 -21.57 -54.67
CA SER A 292 -8.83 -22.81 -54.97
C SER A 292 -7.92 -23.28 -53.83
N GLY A 293 -7.66 -22.44 -52.83
CA GLY A 293 -6.74 -22.74 -51.74
C GLY A 293 -5.26 -22.86 -52.16
N MET A 294 -4.93 -22.56 -53.43
CA MET A 294 -3.54 -22.50 -53.89
C MET A 294 -2.81 -21.35 -53.19
N MET A 295 -1.51 -21.53 -52.96
CA MET A 295 -0.67 -20.53 -52.31
C MET A 295 0.38 -20.01 -53.29
N LEU A 296 0.52 -18.68 -53.34
CA LEU A 296 1.58 -17.99 -54.05
C LEU A 296 2.59 -17.48 -53.03
N GLN A 297 3.86 -17.76 -53.26
CA GLN A 297 4.97 -17.48 -52.35
C GLN A 297 6.01 -16.61 -53.06
N ALA A 298 6.38 -15.49 -52.44
CA ALA A 298 7.50 -14.67 -52.88
C ALA A 298 8.73 -15.02 -52.06
N LEU A 299 9.82 -15.38 -52.76
CA LEU A 299 11.12 -15.67 -52.18
C LEU A 299 12.16 -14.66 -52.70
N PRO A 300 12.24 -13.44 -52.11
CA PRO A 300 13.17 -12.41 -52.56
C PRO A 300 14.64 -12.84 -52.53
N GLY A 301 15.03 -13.64 -51.51
CA GLY A 301 16.41 -14.10 -51.34
C GLY A 301 16.92 -14.99 -52.47
N THR A 302 16.02 -15.68 -53.18
CA THR A 302 16.34 -16.48 -54.37
C THR A 302 15.76 -15.88 -55.65
N SER A 303 15.04 -14.75 -55.57
CA SER A 303 14.29 -14.15 -56.68
C SER A 303 13.34 -15.13 -57.37
N VAL A 304 12.58 -15.91 -56.59
CA VAL A 304 11.63 -16.91 -57.11
C VAL A 304 10.20 -16.57 -56.69
N LEU A 305 9.28 -16.60 -57.65
CA LEU A 305 7.84 -16.71 -57.42
C LEU A 305 7.46 -18.19 -57.50
N ARG A 306 6.91 -18.73 -56.42
CA ARG A 306 6.52 -20.14 -56.30
C ARG A 306 5.02 -20.27 -56.13
N LYS A 307 4.45 -21.27 -56.80
CA LYS A 307 3.04 -21.66 -56.68
C LYS A 307 2.92 -23.04 -56.06
N LEU A 308 2.16 -23.14 -54.97
CA LEU A 308 1.77 -24.38 -54.31
C LEU A 308 0.29 -24.70 -54.57
N ASP A 309 -0.04 -25.99 -54.63
CA ASP A 309 -1.44 -26.43 -54.50
C ASP A 309 -1.93 -26.33 -53.04
N ALA A 310 -3.22 -26.62 -52.82
CA ALA A 310 -3.82 -26.60 -51.49
C ALA A 310 -3.23 -27.63 -50.50
N ALA A 311 -2.55 -28.67 -51.00
CA ALA A 311 -1.85 -29.65 -50.17
C ALA A 311 -0.42 -29.18 -49.80
N GLY A 312 0.08 -28.12 -50.43
CA GLY A 312 1.42 -27.58 -50.22
C GLY A 312 2.47 -28.16 -51.18
N LYS A 313 2.07 -28.88 -52.22
CA LYS A 313 3.02 -29.37 -53.24
C LYS A 313 3.36 -28.24 -54.21
N VAL A 314 4.65 -28.13 -54.56
CA VAL A 314 5.11 -27.19 -55.59
C VAL A 314 4.55 -27.60 -56.95
N VAL A 315 3.80 -26.70 -57.59
CA VAL A 315 3.17 -26.91 -58.90
C VAL A 315 3.93 -26.18 -60.00
N ALA A 316 4.44 -24.98 -59.71
CA ALA A 316 5.21 -24.16 -60.64
C ALA A 316 6.13 -23.20 -59.88
N GLU A 317 7.25 -22.84 -60.51
CA GLU A 317 8.20 -21.83 -60.06
C GLU A 317 8.64 -20.99 -61.26
N SER A 318 8.91 -19.71 -61.03
CA SER A 318 9.40 -18.79 -62.03
C SER A 318 10.33 -17.76 -61.40
N ASP A 319 11.34 -17.33 -62.14
CA ASP A 319 12.22 -16.25 -61.67
C ASP A 319 11.47 -14.92 -61.68
N HIS A 320 11.49 -14.21 -60.54
CA HIS A 320 10.93 -12.87 -60.39
C HIS A 320 11.65 -12.12 -59.27
N THR A 321 12.07 -10.89 -59.55
CA THR A 321 12.77 -10.07 -58.56
C THR A 321 11.76 -9.34 -57.69
N PHE A 322 11.90 -9.50 -56.37
CA PHE A 322 11.03 -8.86 -55.39
C PHE A 322 11.81 -7.88 -54.52
N ARG A 323 11.09 -6.93 -53.92
CA ARG A 323 11.59 -6.20 -52.74
C ARG A 323 11.67 -7.11 -51.50
N PRO A 324 12.36 -6.70 -50.42
CA PRO A 324 12.53 -7.54 -49.24
C PRO A 324 11.24 -8.00 -48.55
N HIS A 325 10.18 -7.18 -48.60
CA HIS A 325 8.88 -7.45 -47.99
C HIS A 325 7.76 -7.24 -49.00
N PRO A 326 7.64 -8.11 -50.01
CA PRO A 326 6.70 -7.88 -51.09
C PRO A 326 5.28 -8.17 -50.62
N THR A 327 4.30 -7.42 -51.10
CA THR A 327 2.88 -7.72 -50.90
C THR A 327 2.35 -8.48 -52.11
N LEU A 328 1.64 -9.58 -51.87
CA LEU A 328 1.02 -10.41 -52.90
C LEU A 328 -0.50 -10.34 -52.77
N LEU A 329 -1.19 -10.06 -53.87
CA LEU A 329 -2.66 -10.06 -53.91
C LEU A 329 -3.17 -10.79 -55.17
N PRO A 330 -3.58 -12.07 -55.07
CA PRO A 330 -4.27 -12.76 -56.15
C PRO A 330 -5.69 -12.23 -56.28
N ARG A 331 -6.03 -11.67 -57.45
CA ARG A 331 -7.32 -11.05 -57.69
C ARG A 331 -7.67 -11.01 -59.18
N ASP A 332 -8.94 -11.23 -59.51
CA ASP A 332 -9.48 -11.07 -60.87
C ASP A 332 -8.71 -11.90 -61.94
N GLY A 333 -8.16 -13.06 -61.54
CA GLY A 333 -7.35 -13.91 -62.44
C GLY A 333 -5.90 -13.46 -62.59
N LEU A 334 -5.47 -12.41 -61.88
CA LEU A 334 -4.14 -11.82 -61.93
C LEU A 334 -3.47 -11.82 -60.55
N LEU A 335 -2.15 -11.72 -60.52
CA LEU A 335 -1.37 -11.53 -59.31
C LEU A 335 -0.82 -10.11 -59.31
N TYR A 336 -1.22 -9.32 -58.33
CA TYR A 336 -0.65 -7.99 -58.11
C TYR A 336 0.48 -8.10 -57.09
N THR A 337 1.59 -7.45 -57.39
CA THR A 337 2.72 -7.28 -56.47
C THR A 337 3.26 -5.87 -56.56
N ASP A 338 4.03 -5.47 -55.55
CA ASP A 338 4.62 -4.15 -55.49
C ASP A 338 5.89 -4.06 -56.36
N SER A 339 6.02 -2.96 -57.09
CA SER A 339 7.14 -2.78 -58.03
C SER A 339 8.47 -2.57 -57.32
N THR A 340 9.56 -3.06 -57.93
CA THR A 340 10.92 -2.82 -57.45
C THR A 340 11.45 -1.44 -57.82
N GLU A 341 10.89 -0.78 -58.83
CA GLU A 341 11.45 0.42 -59.46
C GLU A 341 10.76 1.73 -59.07
N GLY A 342 9.54 1.70 -58.49
CA GLY A 342 8.84 2.93 -58.12
C GLY A 342 7.50 2.74 -57.42
N PRO A 343 6.66 3.80 -57.34
CA PRO A 343 5.33 3.75 -56.72
C PRO A 343 4.33 3.10 -57.68
N ALA A 344 4.57 1.84 -58.02
CA ALA A 344 3.79 1.10 -59.00
C ALA A 344 3.42 -0.31 -58.51
N LEU A 345 2.40 -0.89 -59.14
CA LEU A 345 1.99 -2.28 -58.95
C LEU A 345 2.29 -3.07 -60.22
N SER A 346 3.09 -4.12 -60.10
CA SER A 346 3.35 -5.04 -61.20
C SER A 346 2.22 -6.07 -61.30
N ILE A 347 1.71 -6.28 -62.51
CA ILE A 347 0.64 -7.25 -62.80
C ILE A 347 1.25 -8.50 -63.41
N LEU A 348 1.12 -9.62 -62.72
CA LEU A 348 1.69 -10.90 -63.10
C LEU A 348 0.60 -11.94 -63.40
N ARG A 349 0.93 -12.88 -64.28
CA ARG A 349 0.17 -14.11 -64.47
C ARG A 349 0.51 -15.14 -63.38
N TYR A 350 -0.46 -15.96 -63.00
CA TYR A 350 -0.27 -17.03 -62.02
C TYR A 350 -0.72 -18.42 -62.50
N GLU A 351 -1.05 -18.57 -63.78
CA GLU A 351 -1.26 -19.87 -64.41
C GLU A 351 0.05 -20.69 -64.43
N ASN A 352 -0.03 -22.02 -64.43
CA ASN A 352 1.15 -22.87 -64.22
C ASN A 352 2.22 -22.69 -65.32
N ASP A 353 1.77 -22.47 -66.55
CA ASP A 353 2.56 -22.32 -67.77
C ASP A 353 3.04 -20.89 -68.02
N ALA A 354 2.49 -19.91 -67.29
CA ALA A 354 2.80 -18.48 -67.46
C ALA A 354 3.11 -17.78 -66.12
N LEU A 355 3.44 -18.54 -65.07
CA LEU A 355 3.70 -18.01 -63.74
C LEU A 355 4.78 -16.91 -63.80
N GLY A 356 4.52 -15.78 -63.16
CA GLY A 356 5.48 -14.67 -63.05
C GLY A 356 5.65 -13.84 -64.32
N ARG A 357 5.00 -14.20 -65.43
CA ARG A 357 5.01 -13.38 -66.65
C ARG A 357 4.31 -12.06 -66.37
N GLN A 358 5.08 -10.98 -66.39
CA GLN A 358 4.55 -9.62 -66.26
C GLN A 358 3.73 -9.25 -67.50
N LEU A 359 2.53 -8.75 -67.24
CA LEU A 359 1.59 -8.27 -68.27
C LEU A 359 1.64 -6.76 -68.41
N ASP A 360 1.72 -6.08 -67.28
CA ASP A 360 1.64 -4.63 -67.21
C ASP A 360 2.21 -4.14 -65.88
N GLU A 361 2.37 -2.83 -65.76
CA GLU A 361 2.73 -2.13 -64.54
C GLU A 361 1.92 -0.86 -64.38
N ILE A 362 1.25 -0.73 -63.24
CA ILE A 362 0.36 0.40 -62.97
C ILE A 362 1.09 1.40 -62.09
N PHE A 363 1.39 2.55 -62.65
CA PHE A 363 1.96 3.66 -61.91
C PHE A 363 0.88 4.38 -61.07
N LEU A 364 1.12 4.50 -59.76
CA LEU A 364 0.17 5.10 -58.83
C LEU A 364 0.40 6.61 -58.74
N MET A 365 -0.41 7.38 -59.46
CA MET A 365 -0.30 8.85 -59.49
C MET A 365 -1.10 9.49 -58.35
N ALA A 366 -0.49 9.63 -57.17
CA ALA A 366 -1.03 10.43 -56.08
C ALA A 366 -0.22 11.75 -55.96
N PRO A 367 -0.75 12.91 -56.40
CA PRO A 367 0.03 14.16 -56.47
C PRO A 367 0.69 14.54 -55.13
N GLN A 368 -0.06 14.42 -54.03
CA GLN A 368 0.41 14.72 -52.67
C GLN A 368 1.53 13.79 -52.23
N ALA A 369 1.47 12.51 -52.62
CA ALA A 369 2.49 11.51 -52.29
C ALA A 369 3.78 11.77 -53.08
N LEU A 370 3.66 12.12 -54.36
CA LEU A 370 4.80 12.44 -55.23
C LEU A 370 5.49 13.73 -54.79
N GLU A 371 4.73 14.77 -54.44
CA GLU A 371 5.27 16.01 -53.87
C GLU A 371 6.00 15.77 -52.54
N ALA A 372 5.54 14.80 -51.74
CA ALA A 372 6.15 14.40 -50.47
C ALA A 372 7.29 13.36 -50.61
N GLY A 373 7.62 12.91 -51.83
CA GLY A 373 8.70 11.93 -52.07
C GLY A 373 8.35 10.48 -51.67
N TYR A 374 7.07 10.12 -51.63
CA TYR A 374 6.65 8.75 -51.33
C TYR A 374 6.68 7.87 -52.59
N GLU A 375 7.84 7.26 -52.82
CA GLU A 375 8.15 6.55 -54.07
C GLU A 375 8.06 5.02 -53.96
N GLN A 376 7.68 4.47 -52.79
CA GLN A 376 7.66 3.02 -52.59
C GLN A 376 6.30 2.52 -52.12
N VAL A 377 5.73 1.53 -52.80
CA VAL A 377 4.55 0.81 -52.27
C VAL A 377 4.98 -0.06 -51.09
N HIS A 378 4.44 0.16 -49.90
CA HIS A 378 4.73 -0.68 -48.73
C HIS A 378 3.78 -1.88 -48.62
N THR A 379 2.49 -1.62 -48.73
CA THR A 379 1.44 -2.65 -48.72
C THR A 379 0.19 -2.11 -49.39
N PHE A 380 -0.71 -2.99 -49.81
CA PHE A 380 -1.95 -2.61 -50.47
C PHE A 380 -3.03 -3.67 -50.25
N ALA A 381 -4.28 -3.23 -50.37
CA ALA A 381 -5.45 -4.09 -50.30
C ALA A 381 -6.54 -3.55 -51.23
N ALA A 382 -7.47 -4.41 -51.64
CA ALA A 382 -8.54 -4.02 -52.56
C ALA A 382 -9.85 -4.74 -52.23
N ASN A 383 -10.97 -4.01 -52.30
CA ASN A 383 -12.32 -4.59 -52.28
C ASN A 383 -12.91 -4.59 -53.70
N SER A 384 -14.22 -4.83 -53.85
CA SER A 384 -14.89 -4.88 -55.16
C SER A 384 -14.83 -3.56 -55.96
N SER A 385 -14.66 -2.42 -55.29
CA SER A 385 -14.82 -1.08 -55.88
C SER A 385 -13.54 -0.24 -55.88
N ARG A 386 -12.65 -0.42 -54.91
CA ARG A 386 -11.53 0.49 -54.64
C ARG A 386 -10.26 -0.24 -54.21
N TRP A 387 -9.15 0.48 -54.37
CA TRP A 387 -7.82 0.10 -53.96
C TRP A 387 -7.33 1.03 -52.86
N TRP A 388 -6.65 0.47 -51.88
CA TRP A 388 -5.94 1.21 -50.84
C TRP A 388 -4.49 0.83 -50.89
N VAL A 389 -3.64 1.83 -51.03
CA VAL A 389 -2.19 1.64 -51.14
C VAL A 389 -1.50 2.50 -50.10
N VAL A 390 -0.59 1.87 -49.36
CA VAL A 390 0.33 2.57 -48.48
C VAL A 390 1.58 2.89 -49.29
N LEU A 391 1.85 4.17 -49.47
CA LEU A 391 3.09 4.66 -50.07
C LEU A 391 4.05 5.09 -48.96
N GLN A 392 5.33 4.81 -49.16
CA GLN A 392 6.39 4.99 -48.20
C GLN A 392 7.52 5.84 -48.79
N HIS A 393 8.05 6.75 -47.98
CA HIS A 393 9.28 7.46 -48.30
C HIS A 393 10.49 6.52 -48.21
N PRO A 394 11.38 6.46 -49.21
CA PRO A 394 12.53 5.56 -49.21
C PRO A 394 13.47 5.82 -48.02
N ASP A 395 13.78 7.09 -47.72
CA ASP A 395 14.70 7.48 -46.64
C ASP A 395 14.05 7.56 -45.25
N SER A 396 13.03 8.42 -45.07
CA SER A 396 12.42 8.66 -43.75
C SER A 396 11.59 7.49 -43.24
N LYS A 397 11.22 6.55 -44.12
CA LYS A 397 10.29 5.45 -43.87
C LYS A 397 8.89 5.88 -43.43
N GLU A 398 8.56 7.18 -43.53
CA GLU A 398 7.22 7.70 -43.33
C GLU A 398 6.25 7.11 -44.35
N ARG A 399 4.98 6.98 -43.96
CA ARG A 399 3.97 6.28 -44.75
C ARG A 399 2.69 7.08 -44.83
N GLY A 400 2.17 7.23 -46.04
CA GLY A 400 0.85 7.77 -46.33
C GLY A 400 -0.10 6.68 -46.83
N LEU A 401 -1.40 6.84 -46.58
CA LEU A 401 -2.43 5.93 -47.04
C LEU A 401 -3.29 6.61 -48.11
N TYR A 402 -3.35 6.01 -49.30
CA TYR A 402 -3.99 6.59 -50.47
C TYR A 402 -5.06 5.66 -51.03
N GLN A 403 -6.16 6.26 -51.47
CA GLN A 403 -7.30 5.56 -52.06
C GLN A 403 -7.36 5.81 -53.57
N PHE A 404 -7.56 4.72 -54.32
CA PHE A 404 -7.68 4.72 -55.77
C PHE A 404 -8.96 4.00 -56.21
N GLU A 405 -9.50 4.43 -57.35
CA GLU A 405 -10.62 3.77 -58.02
C GLU A 405 -10.22 2.38 -58.55
N ARG A 406 -11.20 1.59 -58.99
CA ARG A 406 -10.95 0.30 -59.67
C ARG A 406 -10.01 0.39 -60.87
N ARG A 407 -9.97 1.54 -61.56
CA ARG A 407 -9.09 1.82 -62.71
C ARG A 407 -7.80 2.55 -62.31
N PHE A 408 -7.46 2.56 -61.02
CA PHE A 408 -6.27 3.21 -60.47
C PHE A 408 -6.22 4.73 -60.63
N GLY A 409 -7.37 5.37 -60.87
CA GLY A 409 -7.52 6.82 -60.73
C GLY A 409 -7.41 7.22 -59.26
N PHE A 410 -6.58 8.20 -58.94
CA PHE A 410 -6.45 8.71 -57.58
C PHE A 410 -7.73 9.40 -57.11
N GLU A 411 -8.27 8.97 -55.98
CA GLU A 411 -9.44 9.60 -55.36
C GLU A 411 -9.02 10.61 -54.29
N ARG A 412 -8.23 10.16 -53.30
CA ARG A 412 -7.84 10.96 -52.13
C ARG A 412 -6.78 10.30 -51.25
N GLU A 413 -6.14 11.11 -50.42
CA GLU A 413 -5.40 10.68 -49.23
C GLU A 413 -6.36 10.43 -48.06
N LEU A 414 -6.13 9.34 -47.32
CA LEU A 414 -6.87 9.01 -46.11
C LEU A 414 -6.12 9.55 -44.88
N PRO A 415 -6.78 10.34 -44.02
CA PRO A 415 -6.11 10.99 -42.89
C PRO A 415 -5.66 9.96 -41.86
N LEU A 416 -4.35 9.92 -41.60
CA LEU A 416 -3.74 9.15 -40.52
C LEU A 416 -3.47 10.06 -39.31
N PRO A 417 -3.71 9.61 -38.06
CA PRO A 417 -3.34 10.37 -36.87
C PRO A 417 -1.83 10.63 -36.82
N GLN A 418 -1.42 11.74 -36.21
CA GLN A 418 0.01 12.08 -36.09
C GLN A 418 0.80 10.94 -35.43
N GLY A 419 1.94 10.59 -36.04
CA GLY A 419 2.82 9.51 -35.61
C GLY A 419 2.26 8.10 -35.79
N PHE A 420 1.14 7.92 -36.52
CA PHE A 420 0.62 6.61 -36.89
C PHE A 420 1.41 6.05 -38.07
N VAL A 421 1.83 4.79 -37.99
CA VAL A 421 2.58 4.12 -39.07
C VAL A 421 1.73 2.96 -39.56
N ALA A 422 1.22 3.08 -40.78
CA ALA A 422 0.43 2.03 -41.43
C ALA A 422 1.34 0.88 -41.86
N GLU A 423 1.39 -0.20 -41.09
CA GLU A 423 2.19 -1.41 -41.35
C GLU A 423 1.44 -2.40 -42.22
N GLN A 424 0.15 -2.59 -41.95
CA GLN A 424 -0.67 -3.54 -42.69
C GLN A 424 -2.03 -2.92 -42.99
N VAL A 425 -2.53 -3.19 -44.19
CA VAL A 425 -3.88 -2.83 -44.62
C VAL A 425 -4.63 -4.11 -44.97
N ILE A 426 -5.85 -4.26 -44.42
CA ILE A 426 -6.62 -5.49 -44.52
C ILE A 426 -8.07 -5.15 -44.87
N VAL A 427 -8.63 -5.88 -45.82
CA VAL A 427 -10.08 -5.83 -46.09
C VAL A 427 -10.78 -6.83 -45.17
N TRP A 428 -11.69 -6.35 -44.34
CA TRP A 428 -12.49 -7.13 -43.40
C TRP A 428 -13.98 -6.89 -43.66
N GLY A 429 -14.60 -7.83 -44.40
CA GLY A 429 -15.91 -7.61 -45.00
C GLY A 429 -15.85 -6.46 -46.00
N GLU A 430 -16.73 -5.47 -45.85
CA GLU A 430 -16.74 -4.24 -46.65
C GLU A 430 -15.84 -3.13 -46.08
N LYS A 431 -15.14 -3.39 -44.96
CA LYS A 431 -14.37 -2.36 -44.25
C LYS A 431 -12.88 -2.51 -44.48
N LEU A 432 -12.16 -1.40 -44.41
CA LEU A 432 -10.71 -1.38 -44.38
C LEU A 432 -10.24 -1.27 -42.92
N LEU A 433 -9.33 -2.15 -42.53
CA LEU A 433 -8.58 -2.04 -41.28
C LEU A 433 -7.13 -1.66 -41.58
N VAL A 434 -6.61 -0.71 -40.81
CA VAL A 434 -5.21 -0.28 -40.89
C VAL A 434 -4.57 -0.48 -39.53
N LEU A 435 -3.48 -1.26 -39.52
CA LEU A 435 -2.79 -1.69 -38.33
C LEU A 435 -1.48 -0.90 -38.15
N ASP A 436 -1.28 -0.41 -36.93
CA ASP A 436 0.02 0.09 -36.44
C ASP A 436 0.40 -0.80 -35.24
N PRO A 437 1.51 -1.55 -35.30
CA PRO A 437 1.89 -2.48 -34.24
C PRO A 437 2.22 -1.80 -32.90
N ARG A 438 2.38 -0.47 -32.89
CA ARG A 438 2.66 0.34 -31.70
C ARG A 438 1.40 0.84 -31.02
N ARG A 439 0.20 0.57 -31.57
CA ARG A 439 -1.08 1.04 -31.04
C ARG A 439 -2.06 -0.11 -30.85
N ALA A 440 -2.81 -0.05 -29.75
CA ALA A 440 -3.77 -1.10 -29.39
C ALA A 440 -5.05 -1.10 -30.25
N GLY A 441 -5.35 0.00 -30.93
CA GLY A 441 -6.53 0.13 -31.78
C GLY A 441 -6.17 0.08 -33.26
N LEU A 442 -6.99 -0.60 -34.06
CA LEU A 442 -6.87 -0.61 -35.51
C LEU A 442 -7.74 0.51 -36.08
N LEU A 443 -7.21 1.32 -36.98
CA LEU A 443 -8.03 2.32 -37.68
C LEU A 443 -8.99 1.60 -38.60
N ARG A 444 -10.20 2.13 -38.71
CA ARG A 444 -11.26 1.54 -39.51
C ARG A 444 -11.78 2.57 -40.50
N PHE A 445 -11.90 2.17 -41.76
CA PHE A 445 -12.55 2.96 -42.79
C PHE A 445 -13.69 2.17 -43.43
N SER A 446 -14.71 2.87 -43.91
CA SER A 446 -15.81 2.27 -44.68
C SER A 446 -15.32 1.74 -46.04
N ALA A 447 -16.19 1.06 -46.79
CA ALA A 447 -15.90 0.64 -48.17
C ALA A 447 -15.54 1.83 -49.08
N GLU A 448 -16.10 2.99 -48.78
CA GLU A 448 -15.84 4.24 -49.46
C GLU A 448 -14.66 4.99 -48.84
N GLY A 449 -13.92 4.45 -47.87
CA GLY A 449 -12.79 5.13 -47.25
C GLY A 449 -13.18 6.27 -46.29
N GLN A 450 -14.42 6.33 -45.81
CA GLN A 450 -14.75 7.27 -44.73
C GLN A 450 -14.21 6.76 -43.40
N ALA A 451 -13.59 7.63 -42.60
CA ALA A 451 -13.06 7.24 -41.30
C ALA A 451 -14.19 6.86 -40.33
N GLU A 452 -14.10 5.67 -39.75
CA GLU A 452 -15.02 5.18 -38.73
C GLU A 452 -14.34 5.12 -37.35
N ALA A 453 -15.14 4.83 -36.32
CA ALA A 453 -14.59 4.54 -35.00
C ALA A 453 -13.55 3.39 -35.08
N PRO A 454 -12.33 3.57 -34.55
CA PRO A 454 -11.30 2.54 -34.55
C PRO A 454 -11.79 1.24 -33.90
N LEU A 455 -11.41 0.11 -34.49
CA LEU A 455 -11.68 -1.20 -33.91
C LEU A 455 -10.78 -1.38 -32.68
N LYS A 456 -11.43 -1.52 -31.53
CA LYS A 456 -10.78 -1.77 -30.24
C LYS A 456 -11.07 -3.19 -29.82
N SER A 457 -10.03 -4.04 -29.80
CA SER A 457 -10.14 -5.41 -29.31
C SER A 457 -10.28 -5.42 -27.79
N ASP A 458 -11.37 -6.00 -27.30
CA ASP A 458 -11.63 -6.25 -25.89
C ASP A 458 -10.62 -7.25 -25.29
N LEU A 459 -10.27 -8.30 -26.03
CA LEU A 459 -9.24 -9.27 -25.62
C LEU A 459 -7.86 -8.62 -25.47
N LEU A 460 -7.48 -7.75 -26.40
CA LEU A 460 -6.20 -7.03 -26.33
C LEU A 460 -6.19 -6.05 -25.15
N GLN A 461 -7.28 -5.32 -24.94
CA GLN A 461 -7.40 -4.41 -23.78
C GLN A 461 -7.35 -5.16 -22.45
N ALA A 462 -8.03 -6.30 -22.35
CA ALA A 462 -7.98 -7.15 -21.17
C ALA A 462 -6.54 -7.61 -20.89
N LEU A 463 -5.81 -8.06 -21.92
CA LEU A 463 -4.42 -8.50 -21.79
C LEU A 463 -3.48 -7.36 -21.39
N ILE A 464 -3.64 -6.16 -21.97
CA ILE A 464 -2.87 -4.97 -21.61
C ILE A 464 -3.11 -4.60 -20.14
N THR A 465 -4.37 -4.61 -19.71
CA THR A 465 -4.75 -4.28 -18.33
C THR A 465 -4.21 -5.32 -17.35
N GLU A 466 -4.32 -6.60 -17.67
CA GLU A 466 -3.79 -7.69 -16.84
C GLU A 466 -2.28 -7.56 -16.66
N ARG A 467 -1.52 -7.45 -17.75
CA ARG A 467 -0.05 -7.37 -17.70
C ARG A 467 0.45 -6.08 -17.07
N SER A 468 -0.17 -4.94 -17.36
CA SER A 468 0.20 -3.67 -16.72
C SER A 468 -0.05 -3.72 -15.21
N SER A 469 -1.17 -4.31 -14.76
CA SER A 469 -1.45 -4.48 -13.32
C SER A 469 -0.47 -5.44 -12.64
N ALA A 470 -0.06 -6.52 -13.32
CA ALA A 470 0.93 -7.46 -12.81
C ALA A 470 2.30 -6.79 -12.68
N LEU A 471 2.71 -6.02 -13.69
CA LEU A 471 3.96 -5.26 -13.67
C LEU A 471 3.95 -4.19 -12.58
N GLN A 472 2.86 -3.43 -12.42
CA GLN A 472 2.73 -2.43 -11.35
C GLN A 472 2.83 -3.07 -9.96
N ARG A 473 2.15 -4.21 -9.74
CA ARG A 473 2.26 -4.96 -8.48
C ARG A 473 3.68 -5.48 -8.24
N HIS A 474 4.34 -6.00 -9.28
CA HIS A 474 5.72 -6.47 -9.20
C HIS A 474 6.68 -5.33 -8.85
N VAL A 475 6.57 -4.19 -9.53
CA VAL A 475 7.38 -3.00 -9.24
C VAL A 475 7.14 -2.52 -7.81
N ALA A 476 5.89 -2.44 -7.36
CA ALA A 476 5.57 -2.01 -5.99
C ALA A 476 6.11 -2.97 -4.92
N LEU A 477 5.97 -4.29 -5.12
CA LEU A 477 6.47 -5.30 -4.17
C LEU A 477 8.00 -5.32 -4.13
N THR A 478 8.64 -5.26 -5.31
CA THR A 478 10.10 -5.23 -5.39
C THR A 478 10.64 -3.93 -4.80
N SER A 479 10.07 -2.75 -5.12
CA SER A 479 10.52 -1.49 -4.53
C SER A 479 10.34 -1.46 -3.02
N ALA A 480 9.22 -1.96 -2.49
CA ALA A 480 8.99 -2.07 -1.05
C ALA A 480 10.01 -2.99 -0.36
N LEU A 481 10.32 -4.16 -0.96
CA LEU A 481 11.33 -5.07 -0.45
C LEU A 481 12.73 -4.43 -0.45
N HIS A 482 13.10 -3.74 -1.54
CA HIS A 482 14.38 -3.04 -1.62
C HIS A 482 14.48 -1.92 -0.58
N ALA A 483 13.41 -1.14 -0.38
CA ALA A 483 13.37 -0.10 0.63
C ALA A 483 13.53 -0.67 2.06
N LEU A 484 12.88 -1.79 2.35
CA LEU A 484 13.00 -2.47 3.65
C LEU A 484 14.41 -3.00 3.89
N LEU A 485 15.06 -3.59 2.87
CA LEU A 485 16.42 -4.08 2.96
C LEU A 485 17.45 -2.94 3.11
N TRP A 486 17.25 -1.81 2.43
CA TRP A 486 18.04 -0.60 2.62
C TRP A 486 17.92 -0.05 4.04
N LEU A 487 16.70 0.05 4.57
CA LEU A 487 16.46 0.48 5.95
C LEU A 487 17.13 -0.45 6.96
N ALA A 488 17.04 -1.78 6.75
CA ALA A 488 17.70 -2.77 7.59
C ALA A 488 19.23 -2.63 7.55
N PHE A 489 19.81 -2.43 6.35
CA PHE A 489 21.24 -2.18 6.17
C PHE A 489 21.70 -0.93 6.93
N ILE A 490 21.03 0.21 6.72
CA ILE A 490 21.37 1.49 7.36
C ILE A 490 21.26 1.37 8.89
N ALA A 491 20.18 0.76 9.39
CA ALA A 491 19.98 0.55 10.82
C ALA A 491 21.08 -0.33 11.44
N CYS A 492 21.41 -1.46 10.80
CA CYS A 492 22.45 -2.36 11.29
C CYS A 492 23.85 -1.72 11.22
N ALA A 493 24.16 -1.00 10.14
CA ALA A 493 25.43 -0.28 9.99
C ALA A 493 25.59 0.83 11.04
N ALA A 494 24.52 1.61 11.28
CA ALA A 494 24.50 2.63 12.32
C ALA A 494 24.68 2.03 13.72
N MET A 495 24.01 0.91 14.02
CA MET A 495 24.19 0.20 15.29
C MET A 495 25.59 -0.38 15.46
N ALA A 496 26.18 -0.95 14.39
CA ALA A 496 27.54 -1.45 14.40
C ALA A 496 28.56 -0.33 14.70
N LEU A 497 28.37 0.83 14.07
CA LEU A 497 29.17 2.03 14.30
C LEU A 497 29.02 2.54 15.75
N LEU A 498 27.79 2.64 16.24
CA LEU A 498 27.52 3.08 17.62
C LEU A 498 28.22 2.17 18.65
N HIS A 499 28.13 0.85 18.48
CA HIS A 499 28.80 -0.08 19.38
C HIS A 499 30.32 -0.05 19.25
N ARG A 500 30.86 0.19 18.04
CA ARG A 500 32.31 0.42 17.83
C ARG A 500 32.78 1.67 18.56
N MET A 501 31.99 2.74 18.53
CA MET A 501 32.29 3.97 19.28
C MET A 501 32.23 3.74 20.80
N ARG A 502 31.22 3.00 21.29
CA ARG A 502 31.12 2.63 22.72
C ARG A 502 32.34 1.86 23.20
N GLN A 503 32.85 0.94 22.38
CA GLN A 503 34.08 0.22 22.71
C GLN A 503 35.29 1.15 22.89
N GLN A 504 35.41 2.20 22.08
CA GLN A 504 36.52 3.16 22.15
C GLN A 504 36.38 4.11 23.35
N ALA A 505 35.15 4.56 23.64
CA ALA A 505 34.85 5.58 24.63
C ALA A 505 34.94 5.14 26.11
N PHE A 506 34.75 3.84 26.37
CA PHE A 506 34.70 3.25 27.71
C PHE A 506 35.88 2.29 27.91
N GLN A 507 36.97 2.80 28.49
CA GLN A 507 38.09 1.96 28.95
C GLN A 507 37.85 1.55 30.42
N PRO A 508 38.00 0.26 30.77
CA PRO A 508 37.60 -0.25 32.09
C PRO A 508 38.49 0.27 33.24
N ASP A 509 39.73 0.66 32.97
CA ASP A 509 40.73 0.96 34.01
C ASP A 509 40.56 2.34 34.68
N SER A 510 39.69 3.22 34.16
CA SER A 510 39.55 4.60 34.68
C SER A 510 38.43 4.80 35.70
N LEU A 511 37.46 3.89 35.79
CA LEU A 511 36.20 4.07 36.53
C LEU A 511 36.41 4.07 38.05
N ARG A 512 35.95 5.12 38.74
CA ARG A 512 35.83 5.16 40.22
C ARG A 512 34.39 5.46 40.62
N GLY A 513 34.03 5.11 41.85
CA GLY A 513 32.75 5.50 42.43
C GLY A 513 32.78 6.97 42.87
N ALA A 514 31.60 7.58 42.98
CA ALA A 514 31.47 8.92 43.56
C ALA A 514 31.68 8.89 45.08
N ASP A 515 32.44 9.86 45.60
CA ASP A 515 32.55 10.09 47.04
C ASP A 515 31.20 10.58 47.61
N PRO A 516 30.78 10.18 48.82
CA PRO A 516 29.51 10.60 49.41
C PRO A 516 29.45 12.11 49.63
N VAL A 517 28.37 12.75 49.15
CA VAL A 517 28.21 14.22 49.13
C VAL A 517 27.37 14.74 50.31
N ASP A 518 26.78 13.87 51.13
CA ASP A 518 25.80 14.23 52.17
C ASP A 518 26.34 15.24 53.20
N HIS A 519 27.64 15.20 53.51
CA HIS A 519 28.29 16.14 54.44
C HIS A 519 28.99 17.33 53.75
N ALA A 520 29.22 17.23 52.44
CA ALA A 520 29.97 18.21 51.67
C ALA A 520 29.08 19.15 50.84
N ALA A 521 27.83 18.76 50.58
CA ALA A 521 26.86 19.51 49.78
C ALA A 521 26.58 20.93 50.29
N SER A 522 26.59 21.12 51.61
CA SER A 522 26.33 22.41 52.25
C SER A 522 27.47 23.42 52.04
N GLN A 523 28.67 22.93 51.72
CA GLN A 523 29.86 23.74 51.41
C GLN A 523 30.05 23.94 49.90
N ALA A 524 29.21 23.34 49.06
CA ALA A 524 29.34 23.41 47.61
C ALA A 524 28.75 24.72 47.04
N SER A 525 29.54 25.41 46.21
CA SER A 525 29.09 26.60 45.48
C SER A 525 28.38 26.18 44.18
N TRP A 526 27.05 26.26 44.17
CA TRP A 526 26.21 25.85 43.03
C TRP A 526 26.13 26.94 41.97
N VAL A 527 26.32 26.55 40.70
CA VAL A 527 26.21 27.47 39.57
C VAL A 527 24.73 27.72 39.24
N ALA A 528 24.31 28.99 39.22
CA ALA A 528 22.93 29.37 38.95
C ALA A 528 22.50 29.06 37.50
N LYS A 529 21.22 28.70 37.33
CA LYS A 529 20.57 28.48 36.04
C LYS A 529 19.95 29.78 35.51
N PRO A 530 19.97 30.05 34.20
CA PRO A 530 19.39 31.26 33.63
C PRO A 530 17.86 31.21 33.72
N PRO A 531 17.20 32.29 34.21
CA PRO A 531 15.76 32.28 34.51
C PRO A 531 14.87 32.22 33.25
N GLN A 532 15.36 32.59 32.08
CA GLN A 532 14.56 32.73 30.85
C GLN A 532 14.62 31.53 29.89
N ARG A 533 15.41 30.48 30.18
CA ARG A 533 15.65 29.37 29.25
C ARG A 533 14.36 28.64 28.85
N GLU A 534 13.51 28.30 29.81
CA GLU A 534 12.25 27.61 29.51
C GLU A 534 11.31 28.45 28.67
N ALA A 535 11.24 29.76 28.93
CA ALA A 535 10.42 30.69 28.16
C ALA A 535 10.89 30.77 26.70
N GLN A 536 12.21 30.82 26.46
CA GLN A 536 12.78 30.83 25.11
C GLN A 536 12.49 29.52 24.35
N LEU A 537 12.64 28.35 24.99
CA LEU A 537 12.33 27.07 24.35
C LEU A 537 10.83 26.90 24.04
N ARG A 538 9.95 27.33 24.94
CA ARG A 538 8.50 27.34 24.68
C ARG A 538 8.14 28.28 23.53
N ARG A 539 8.84 29.41 23.37
CA ARG A 539 8.66 30.33 22.24
C ARG A 539 9.04 29.67 20.92
N LEU A 540 10.19 28.99 20.85
CA LEU A 540 10.61 28.25 19.66
C LEU A 540 9.61 27.14 19.29
N ALA A 541 9.10 26.39 20.27
CA ALA A 541 8.09 25.37 20.04
C ALA A 541 6.78 25.93 19.48
N ARG A 542 6.34 27.08 20.03
CA ARG A 542 5.15 27.80 19.54
C ARG A 542 5.32 28.37 18.13
N LEU A 543 6.54 28.65 17.67
CA LEU A 543 6.80 29.12 16.31
C LEU A 543 6.91 27.96 15.31
N TYR A 544 7.56 26.86 15.71
CA TYR A 544 7.75 25.71 14.84
C TYR A 544 6.45 24.98 14.52
N LEU A 545 5.58 24.77 15.51
CA LEU A 545 4.32 24.04 15.32
C LEU A 545 3.41 24.66 14.24
N PRO A 546 3.05 25.97 14.29
CA PRO A 546 2.22 26.57 13.26
C PRO A 546 2.92 26.65 11.90
N ALA A 547 4.25 26.86 11.86
CA ALA A 547 5.01 26.85 10.62
C ALA A 547 4.94 25.47 9.93
N SER A 548 5.07 24.37 10.70
CA SER A 548 4.93 23.01 10.18
C SER A 548 3.52 22.69 9.70
N CYS A 549 2.48 23.14 10.42
CA CYS A 549 1.09 22.99 9.98
C CYS A 549 0.80 23.79 8.71
N LEU A 550 1.30 25.03 8.60
CA LEU A 550 1.16 25.86 7.40
C LEU A 550 1.75 25.15 6.18
N LEU A 551 2.93 24.55 6.32
CA LEU A 551 3.63 23.86 5.24
C LEU A 551 2.87 22.59 4.80
N LEU A 552 2.28 21.85 5.73
CA LEU A 552 1.41 20.70 5.44
C LEU A 552 0.12 21.13 4.72
N VAL A 553 -0.53 22.21 5.17
CA VAL A 553 -1.73 22.75 4.52
C VAL A 553 -1.40 23.21 3.09
N LEU A 554 -0.28 23.89 2.90
CA LEU A 554 0.17 24.32 1.57
C LEU A 554 0.42 23.13 0.64
N ALA A 555 1.03 22.05 1.13
CA ALA A 555 1.26 20.84 0.35
C ALA A 555 -0.06 20.17 -0.10
N VAL A 556 -1.08 20.16 0.77
CA VAL A 556 -2.42 19.65 0.42
C VAL A 556 -3.09 20.55 -0.61
N LEU A 557 -3.00 21.88 -0.47
CA LEU A 557 -3.56 22.83 -1.43
C LEU A 557 -2.93 22.72 -2.82
N LEU A 558 -1.64 22.37 -2.89
CA LEU A 558 -0.89 22.16 -4.13
C LEU A 558 -1.09 20.77 -4.77
N GLN A 559 -1.99 19.93 -4.23
CA GLN A 559 -2.26 18.57 -4.72
C GLN A 559 -1.01 17.69 -4.85
N VAL A 560 -0.08 17.85 -3.90
CA VAL A 560 1.15 17.04 -3.85
C VAL A 560 0.80 15.55 -3.68
N ALA A 561 1.57 14.67 -4.32
CA ALA A 561 1.30 13.24 -4.30
C ALA A 561 1.23 12.67 -2.86
N PRO A 562 0.39 11.66 -2.58
CA PRO A 562 0.18 11.15 -1.23
C PRO A 562 1.46 10.68 -0.52
N SER A 563 2.38 10.11 -1.28
CA SER A 563 3.64 9.59 -0.77
C SER A 563 4.63 10.70 -0.40
N THR A 564 4.69 11.78 -1.18
CA THR A 564 5.43 13.00 -0.84
C THR A 564 4.85 13.70 0.39
N LEU A 565 3.52 13.68 0.55
CA LEU A 565 2.86 14.18 1.77
C LEU A 565 3.27 13.36 3.00
N ALA A 566 3.28 12.03 2.90
CA ALA A 566 3.73 11.15 3.98
C ALA A 566 5.20 11.40 4.36
N ALA A 567 6.08 11.58 3.38
CA ALA A 567 7.48 11.95 3.62
C ALA A 567 7.61 13.30 4.34
N LEU A 568 6.80 14.30 3.97
CA LEU A 568 6.79 15.62 4.61
C LEU A 568 6.35 15.54 6.08
N ILE A 569 5.33 14.73 6.39
CA ILE A 569 4.85 14.50 7.76
C ILE A 569 5.97 13.90 8.63
N LEU A 570 6.67 12.89 8.11
CA LEU A 570 7.79 12.26 8.82
C LEU A 570 8.92 13.27 9.06
N PHE A 571 9.30 14.03 8.03
CA PHE A 571 10.37 15.02 8.11
C PHE A 571 10.08 16.13 9.12
N LEU A 572 8.85 16.66 9.15
CA LEU A 572 8.45 17.74 10.06
C LEU A 572 8.14 17.25 11.48
N GLY A 573 7.67 16.00 11.62
CA GLY A 573 7.32 15.38 12.90
C GLY A 573 8.52 15.03 13.78
N GLY A 574 9.68 14.72 13.17
CA GLY A 574 10.91 14.43 13.93
C GLY A 574 11.38 15.59 14.81
N PRO A 575 11.58 16.80 14.25
CA PRO A 575 12.02 17.96 15.03
C PRO A 575 10.99 18.41 16.09
N SER A 576 9.69 18.26 15.86
CA SER A 576 8.68 18.59 16.88
C SER A 576 8.76 17.64 18.07
N LEU A 577 8.89 16.33 17.83
CA LEU A 577 9.12 15.34 18.89
C LEU A 577 10.45 15.59 19.61
N ALA A 578 11.51 15.91 18.87
CA ALA A 578 12.83 16.23 19.41
C ALA A 578 12.79 17.45 20.35
N LEU A 579 12.09 18.51 19.94
CA LEU A 579 11.92 19.71 20.74
C LEU A 579 11.08 19.46 22.00
N TRP A 580 10.04 18.62 21.89
CA TRP A 580 9.22 18.21 23.03
C TRP A 580 10.02 17.38 24.05
N LEU A 581 10.83 16.43 23.60
CA LEU A 581 11.73 15.65 24.45
C LEU A 581 12.75 16.56 25.16
N TYR A 582 13.30 17.52 24.44
CA TYR A 582 14.25 18.48 25.01
C TYR A 582 13.62 19.41 26.05
N LEU A 583 12.38 19.87 25.83
CA LEU A 583 11.60 20.67 26.79
C LEU A 583 11.30 19.95 28.11
N ARG A 584 11.14 18.62 28.08
CA ARG A 584 10.90 17.80 29.27
C ARG A 584 12.16 17.43 30.04
N SER A 585 13.34 17.67 29.46
CA SER A 585 14.59 17.20 30.03
C SER A 585 15.15 18.15 31.10
N SER A 586 15.67 17.58 32.19
CA SER A 586 16.38 18.35 33.21
C SER A 586 17.79 18.68 32.73
N THR A 587 18.33 19.82 33.18
CA THR A 587 19.52 20.43 32.60
C THR A 587 20.81 20.10 33.37
N GLY A 588 20.73 19.18 34.33
CA GLY A 588 21.79 18.86 35.27
C GLY A 588 22.09 20.01 36.26
N HIS A 589 23.08 19.81 37.12
CA HIS A 589 23.60 20.81 38.05
C HIS A 589 25.13 20.72 38.11
N ILE A 590 25.79 21.85 38.39
CA ILE A 590 27.25 21.95 38.53
C ILE A 590 27.53 22.68 39.85
N ALA A 591 28.46 22.16 40.64
CA ALA A 591 28.94 22.82 41.84
C ALA A 591 30.46 22.70 41.97
N VAL A 592 31.05 23.64 42.70
CA VAL A 592 32.46 23.59 43.12
C VAL A 592 32.52 23.25 44.61
N LEU A 593 33.31 22.24 44.96
CA LEU A 593 33.52 21.77 46.32
C LEU A 593 35.03 21.84 46.65
N GLY A 594 35.47 22.98 47.18
CA GLY A 594 36.90 23.25 47.36
C GLY A 594 37.62 23.22 46.00
N ASP A 595 38.59 22.31 45.86
CA ASP A 595 39.35 22.08 44.62
C ASP A 595 38.78 20.92 43.77
N ARG A 596 37.52 20.53 44.00
CA ARG A 596 36.85 19.44 43.28
C ARG A 596 35.62 19.95 42.55
N LEU A 597 35.40 19.40 41.36
CA LEU A 597 34.20 19.64 40.57
C LEU A 597 33.14 18.58 40.91
N LEU A 598 31.93 19.01 41.26
CA LEU A 598 30.76 18.18 41.45
C LEU A 598 29.82 18.35 40.24
N LEU A 599 29.60 17.28 39.49
CA LEU A 599 28.66 17.24 38.38
C LEU A 599 27.44 16.40 38.75
N VAL A 600 26.26 16.87 38.37
CA VAL A 600 25.00 16.14 38.45
C VAL A 600 24.36 16.11 37.07
N ASP A 601 24.21 14.91 36.50
CA ASP A 601 23.58 14.70 35.19
C ASP A 601 22.05 14.84 35.26
N HIS A 602 21.38 14.89 34.10
CA HIS A 602 19.91 14.97 33.98
C HIS A 602 19.15 13.83 34.66
N ARG A 603 19.83 12.71 34.95
CA ARG A 603 19.32 11.55 35.69
C ARG A 603 19.43 11.68 37.21
N ASN A 604 19.87 12.83 37.72
CA ASN A 604 20.24 13.09 39.12
C ASN A 604 21.39 12.20 39.64
N VAL A 605 22.20 11.64 38.73
CA VAL A 605 23.41 10.91 39.11
C VAL A 605 24.55 11.90 39.29
N TYR A 606 25.28 11.81 40.40
CA TYR A 606 26.37 12.73 40.71
C TYR A 606 27.75 12.05 40.72
N HIS A 607 28.78 12.84 40.42
CA HIS A 607 30.18 12.46 40.59
C HIS A 607 31.04 13.67 40.95
N THR A 608 32.05 13.44 41.80
CA THR A 608 33.10 14.39 42.16
C THR A 608 34.44 14.00 41.54
N ALA A 609 35.22 14.94 41.02
CA ALA A 609 36.59 14.69 40.56
C ALA A 609 37.48 15.94 40.62
N ARG A 610 38.79 15.73 40.44
CA ARG A 610 39.82 16.75 40.31
C ARG A 610 40.69 16.49 39.07
N ASP A 611 41.34 17.54 38.56
CA ASP A 611 42.41 17.50 37.56
C ASP A 611 42.07 16.67 36.29
N ALA A 612 43.00 15.81 35.87
CA ALA A 612 42.97 14.99 34.66
C ALA A 612 41.78 14.02 34.54
N ARG A 613 40.92 13.91 35.55
CA ARG A 613 39.65 13.15 35.50
C ARG A 613 38.47 13.97 34.99
N ILE A 614 38.62 15.28 34.90
CA ILE A 614 37.62 16.17 34.32
C ILE A 614 37.82 16.17 32.81
N PHE A 615 36.78 15.78 32.07
CA PHE A 615 36.79 15.80 30.62
C PHE A 615 35.95 16.95 30.09
N TYR A 616 36.46 17.68 29.11
CA TYR A 616 35.71 18.75 28.46
C TYR A 616 35.76 18.65 26.94
N ARG A 617 34.65 19.03 26.29
CA ARG A 617 34.61 19.24 24.84
C ARG A 617 33.44 20.15 24.44
N GLY A 618 33.76 21.31 23.87
CA GLY A 618 32.73 22.25 23.41
C GLY A 618 31.86 22.72 24.57
N TRP A 619 30.56 22.45 24.49
CA TRP A 619 29.58 22.79 25.54
C TRP A 619 29.26 21.62 26.49
N PHE A 620 30.18 20.68 26.64
CA PHE A 620 29.99 19.51 27.49
C PHE A 620 31.15 19.35 28.48
N LEU A 621 30.79 19.09 29.73
CA LEU A 621 31.67 18.70 30.81
C LEU A 621 31.30 17.30 31.27
N ALA A 622 32.28 16.46 31.56
CA ALA A 622 32.03 15.09 32.00
C ALA A 622 33.06 14.64 33.03
N ILE A 623 32.59 13.82 33.97
CA ILE A 623 33.42 13.05 34.90
C ILE A 623 32.94 11.61 34.76
N ASP A 624 33.81 10.73 34.23
CA ASP A 624 33.43 9.37 33.85
C ASP A 624 32.09 9.37 33.06
N ASP A 625 31.04 8.68 33.52
CA ASP A 625 29.74 8.60 32.81
C ASP A 625 28.76 9.73 33.16
N VAL A 626 29.11 10.64 34.06
CA VAL A 626 28.28 11.79 34.45
C VAL A 626 28.63 12.98 33.56
N LEU A 627 27.69 13.38 32.71
CA LEU A 627 27.88 14.40 31.69
C LEU A 627 26.88 15.54 31.87
N VAL A 628 27.35 16.78 31.77
CA VAL A 628 26.52 17.98 31.90
C VAL A 628 26.72 18.88 30.69
N TYR A 629 25.61 19.35 30.13
CA TYR A 629 25.57 20.26 29.00
C TYR A 629 25.53 21.71 29.46
N THR A 630 26.57 22.49 29.16
CA THR A 630 26.69 23.90 29.54
C THR A 630 25.99 24.87 28.57
N GLY A 631 25.81 24.45 27.31
CA GLY A 631 25.06 25.18 26.28
C GLY A 631 25.84 26.31 25.55
N PRO A 632 25.44 26.63 24.30
CA PRO A 632 25.96 27.77 23.54
C PRO A 632 25.47 29.10 24.11
N ARG A 633 26.10 30.21 23.69
CA ARG A 633 25.73 31.56 24.10
C ARG A 633 24.25 31.92 23.84
N VAL A 634 23.65 31.36 22.78
CA VAL A 634 22.27 31.63 22.38
C VAL A 634 21.25 30.89 23.25
N LEU A 635 21.63 29.75 23.83
CA LEU A 635 20.76 28.94 24.68
C LEU A 635 21.56 28.32 25.84
N PRO A 636 22.07 29.16 26.77
CA PRO A 636 22.95 28.70 27.83
C PRO A 636 22.18 27.85 28.85
N SER A 637 22.82 26.79 29.37
CA SER A 637 22.25 25.99 30.44
C SER A 637 22.48 26.56 31.83
N PHE A 638 23.55 27.32 31.98
CA PHE A 638 23.99 27.95 33.22
C PHE A 638 24.40 29.40 32.92
N VAL A 639 24.44 30.25 33.95
CA VAL A 639 24.86 31.65 33.77
C VAL A 639 26.32 31.70 33.26
N PRO A 640 26.59 32.25 32.07
CA PRO A 640 27.92 32.18 31.45
C PRO A 640 29.05 32.80 32.29
N ALA A 641 28.77 33.92 32.97
CA ALA A 641 29.73 34.59 33.85
C ALA A 641 30.13 33.71 35.05
N ALA A 642 29.18 32.99 35.64
CA ALA A 642 29.43 32.10 36.77
C ALA A 642 30.23 30.84 36.35
N LEU A 643 29.99 30.33 35.13
CA LEU A 643 30.80 29.26 34.52
C LEU A 643 32.25 29.70 34.30
N GLN A 644 32.46 30.89 33.75
CA GLN A 644 33.80 31.41 33.47
C GLN A 644 34.61 31.67 34.74
N HIS A 645 33.98 32.20 35.79
CA HIS A 645 34.68 32.54 37.02
C HIS A 645 34.98 31.31 37.90
N ASN A 646 34.01 30.40 38.04
CA ASN A 646 34.11 29.31 39.04
C ASN A 646 34.54 27.96 38.47
N ILE A 647 34.29 27.68 37.17
CA ILE A 647 34.44 26.34 36.60
C ILE A 647 35.63 26.24 35.64
N VAL A 648 35.87 27.27 34.81
CA VAL A 648 36.96 27.26 33.82
C VAL A 648 38.35 27.00 34.45
N PRO A 649 38.73 27.63 35.59
CA PRO A 649 40.05 27.37 36.20
C PRO A 649 40.29 25.90 36.60
N LEU A 650 39.23 25.20 37.01
CA LEU A 650 39.28 23.77 37.37
C LEU A 650 39.27 22.86 36.14
N VAL A 651 38.68 23.32 35.03
CA VAL A 651 38.58 22.55 33.78
C VAL A 651 39.83 22.69 32.90
N GLU A 652 40.59 23.78 33.03
CA GLU A 652 41.87 23.98 32.31
C GLU A 652 42.89 22.87 32.59
N HIS A 653 42.85 22.30 33.79
CA HIS A 653 43.67 21.14 34.20
C HIS A 653 43.10 19.78 33.74
N GLY A 654 41.95 19.78 33.07
CA GLY A 654 41.25 18.60 32.56
C GLY A 654 41.72 18.14 31.18
N LEU A 655 41.24 16.96 30.76
CA LEU A 655 41.55 16.38 29.46
C LEU A 655 40.48 16.68 28.40
N ARG A 656 40.91 16.97 27.17
CA ARG A 656 39.99 17.18 26.05
C ARG A 656 39.45 15.84 25.54
N MET A 657 38.13 15.64 25.61
CA MET A 657 37.47 14.40 25.15
C MET A 657 37.49 14.28 23.62
N GLY A 658 37.47 13.07 23.04
CA GLY A 658 37.25 12.81 21.60
C GLY A 658 35.82 13.13 21.11
N ARG A 659 35.60 13.33 19.80
CA ARG A 659 34.24 13.56 19.25
C ARG A 659 33.37 12.31 19.39
N TRP A 660 33.96 11.17 19.03
CA TRP A 660 33.31 9.88 19.09
C TRP A 660 33.02 9.44 20.53
N ASP A 661 33.93 9.76 21.46
CA ASP A 661 33.73 9.47 22.89
C ASP A 661 32.56 10.26 23.48
N LEU A 662 32.47 11.55 23.15
CA LEU A 662 31.36 12.41 23.56
C LEU A 662 30.03 11.86 23.05
N LEU A 663 29.95 11.49 21.76
CA LEU A 663 28.71 10.98 21.18
C LEU A 663 28.32 9.62 21.79
N ALA A 664 29.27 8.72 22.01
CA ALA A 664 29.01 7.45 22.69
C ALA A 664 28.47 7.66 24.11
N ARG A 665 29.05 8.59 24.89
CA ARG A 665 28.59 8.92 26.25
C ARG A 665 27.22 9.60 26.25
N LEU A 666 26.94 10.48 25.29
CA LEU A 666 25.62 11.10 25.13
C LEU A 666 24.52 10.07 24.84
N VAL A 667 24.78 9.13 23.93
CA VAL A 667 23.80 8.08 23.58
C VAL A 667 23.62 7.09 24.74
N GLU A 668 24.70 6.68 25.40
CA GLU A 668 24.64 5.75 26.52
C GLU A 668 23.96 6.35 27.75
N GLY A 669 24.26 7.61 28.06
CA GLY A 669 23.60 8.37 29.12
C GLY A 669 22.13 8.70 28.81
N ARG A 670 21.63 8.37 27.60
CA ARG A 670 20.31 8.79 27.09
C ARG A 670 20.11 10.30 27.20
N HIS A 671 21.19 11.06 26.96
CA HIS A 671 21.16 12.50 27.07
C HIS A 671 20.10 13.08 26.12
N PRO A 672 19.28 14.05 26.55
CA PRO A 672 18.13 14.54 25.79
C PRO A 672 18.51 15.07 24.40
N LEU A 673 19.69 15.68 24.25
CA LEU A 673 20.19 16.12 22.94
C LEU A 673 20.50 14.96 21.99
N ALA A 674 21.02 13.83 22.48
CA ALA A 674 21.28 12.65 21.65
C ALA A 674 19.97 11.98 21.24
N LEU A 675 18.98 11.90 22.14
CA LEU A 675 17.64 11.41 21.81
C LEU A 675 16.97 12.31 20.77
N ALA A 676 17.00 13.62 20.96
CA ALA A 676 16.46 14.61 20.03
C ALA A 676 17.12 14.56 18.64
N ALA A 677 18.46 14.48 18.59
CA ALA A 677 19.19 14.34 17.32
C ALA A 677 18.87 12.99 16.64
N GLY A 678 18.78 11.91 17.42
CA GLY A 678 18.42 10.58 16.94
C GLY A 678 17.01 10.52 16.34
N THR A 679 16.02 11.16 16.98
CA THR A 679 14.65 11.21 16.44
C THR A 679 14.56 12.00 15.14
N VAL A 680 15.28 13.12 15.02
CA VAL A 680 15.36 13.87 13.76
C VAL A 680 16.00 13.00 12.68
N LEU A 681 17.16 12.41 12.95
CA LEU A 681 17.86 11.59 11.97
C LEU A 681 17.03 10.37 11.52
N ALA A 682 16.39 9.66 12.45
CA ALA A 682 15.49 8.55 12.11
C ALA A 682 14.32 9.00 11.24
N SER A 683 13.66 10.10 11.60
CA SER A 683 12.53 10.63 10.83
C SER A 683 12.91 11.08 9.41
N THR A 684 14.08 11.70 9.25
CA THR A 684 14.60 12.12 7.94
C THR A 684 14.98 10.94 7.07
N LEU A 685 15.61 9.91 7.62
CA LEU A 685 15.91 8.68 6.89
C LEU A 685 14.64 7.95 6.44
N CYS A 686 13.61 7.88 7.29
CA CYS A 686 12.32 7.30 6.90
C CYS A 686 11.65 8.13 5.79
N ALA A 687 11.71 9.47 5.85
CA ALA A 687 11.18 10.33 4.80
C ALA A 687 11.90 10.10 3.46
N ILE A 688 13.24 10.02 3.47
CA ILE A 688 14.04 9.72 2.27
C ILE A 688 13.67 8.34 1.70
N ALA A 689 13.55 7.32 2.56
CA ALA A 689 13.20 5.98 2.11
C ALA A 689 11.82 5.93 1.43
N VAL A 690 10.83 6.68 1.93
CA VAL A 690 9.52 6.80 1.29
C VAL A 690 9.61 7.48 -0.08
N VAL A 691 10.48 8.48 -0.24
CA VAL A 691 10.67 9.17 -1.51
C VAL A 691 11.40 8.29 -2.54
N VAL A 692 12.40 7.51 -2.11
CA VAL A 692 13.23 6.66 -2.98
C VAL A 692 12.53 5.35 -3.36
N ALA A 693 11.52 4.92 -2.60
CA ALA A 693 10.73 3.73 -2.89
C ALA A 693 9.65 3.93 -3.98
N LEU A 694 9.43 5.19 -4.40
CA LEU A 694 8.58 5.61 -5.52
C LEU A 694 9.43 5.78 -6.77
#